data_AF-A0A086LAM9-F1
#
_entry.id   AF-A0A086LAM9-F1
#
_cell.length_a   1.000
_cell.length_b   1.000
_cell.length_c   1.000
_cell.angle_alpha   90.00
_cell.angle_beta   90.00
_cell.angle_gamma   90.00
#
_symmetry.space_group_name_H-M   'P 1'
#
loop_
_entity.id
_entity.type
_entity.pdbx_description
1 polymer ?
#
loop_
_entity_poly.entity_id
_entity_poly.type
_entity_poly.pdbx_seq_one_letter_code
_entity_poly.pdbx_strand_id
1 'polypeptide(L)'
;MNHSDVAGGDLPRPLPPKERGGLPSPSSAAVRTLLIDNHDSYTYNVFQYLATINGVAPTVIRNDEFSSWREAKASVGPVHNIVISPGPGTVENEHDFGVCSEALREAAVPILGICLGHQGLGHVYGGKIQRTPRPVHGRRSPISFIRGYKLFEGVESETPVVRYHSLQVDKDSLPKCLEPTCWTTDEDNVLMGVRHRELPLHGVQFHPESIGTIAGYKILENFRDMTISWWAERGSELACLIPKNIVQNQVPYSAKRTGNGPSASNVDRQWCINIASVDLCLSACGGQEPQVKRNIDYFTLFKEVFGSDSFCFWLDSSSADPACAGGGTRKTYSGRPQFSYMGNSSGPLGEVVTYSLSTGTTLSHTRGTETCLHSVEGDIFCFLRSRLATFGVTRKGGGHHLTVRRWKSRVDVVSDGDRMGMSNNVPIPRLTLTDDGTAPESWDSAAIPFPFPCGYAGFFGYELRHVTGSYVGPQMQNVSSQRITSNRGTDVPDAAWIFSDRLIVVNHESDEVFLSWLTPSLKQGGSSRSSGATAFSGLCPCHPWAFGDDKDRMAAICKLQQQWAEMTLRAISMASSTVSVKPSSVMEGNDAAQLPCFRVLDPISPSERQQPGVPRDRATVCNESNMSPFKGSLSGDTSFALCSELTAVAATHNGVGSRETTGQNVMAVSFRDDAGTYKEKIFKILDCIAEGEAYEVCLTTELDGTLNPSAFSPLQFYGQLRCRNPAPFAAFLRFEEGASASVEGDADTGTSPTVTGKLPAESSHTPCPPRSFSICCSSPERFLMKSADGWLESKPIKGTRPRGKTPEEDAALVNDLATNEKDLVENLMIVDLVRNDLGRVCIPGTVLVPELMVIETYATVHQLVSTVRGKLREPEMDFLDAVISSFPGGSMTGAPKERAMEIIEKLEDRPRGIYSGAIGFLSVTGEASLNIVIRTVVFTAPNKISVGAGGAIVALSDPNEEWEEMLLKANSVVRTLTACVREATTKP
;
A
#
# COMPACT_ATOMS: atom_id res chain seq x y z
N MET A 1 -13.20 21.62 -39.13
CA MET A 1 -14.44 21.50 -38.33
C MET A 1 -14.04 21.63 -36.87
N ASN A 2 -14.84 22.32 -36.05
CA ASN A 2 -14.45 22.88 -34.74
C ASN A 2 -13.87 21.86 -33.74
N HIS A 3 -12.84 22.29 -33.01
CA HIS A 3 -12.03 21.55 -32.03
C HIS A 3 -12.69 21.37 -30.64
N SER A 4 -14.02 21.35 -30.55
CA SER A 4 -14.74 21.33 -29.26
C SER A 4 -15.23 19.96 -28.78
N ASP A 5 -15.01 18.87 -29.54
CA ASP A 5 -15.63 17.56 -29.25
C ASP A 5 -14.66 16.52 -28.63
N VAL A 6 -13.48 16.92 -28.15
CA VAL A 6 -12.45 15.99 -27.60
C VAL A 6 -12.39 15.99 -26.06
N ALA A 7 -13.05 16.92 -25.37
CA ALA A 7 -13.09 16.98 -23.90
C ALA A 7 -14.49 16.64 -23.39
N GLY A 8 -14.71 15.40 -22.95
CA GLY A 8 -15.97 15.00 -22.29
C GLY A 8 -16.69 13.77 -22.87
N GLY A 9 -16.06 13.01 -23.76
CA GLY A 9 -16.56 11.67 -24.06
C GLY A 9 -16.38 10.78 -22.83
N ASP A 10 -17.49 10.34 -22.23
CA ASP A 10 -17.51 9.23 -21.26
C ASP A 10 -16.48 8.19 -21.71
N LEU A 11 -15.43 7.98 -20.91
CA LEU A 11 -14.55 6.83 -21.09
C LEU A 11 -15.49 5.63 -21.23
N PRO A 12 -15.49 4.88 -22.35
CA PRO A 12 -16.26 3.66 -22.41
C PRO A 12 -15.74 2.81 -21.26
N ARG A 13 -16.56 2.66 -20.21
CA ARG A 13 -16.31 1.69 -19.16
C ARG A 13 -15.99 0.39 -19.90
N PRO A 14 -14.89 -0.32 -19.61
CA PRO A 14 -14.81 -1.70 -20.04
C PRO A 14 -16.12 -2.32 -19.56
N LEU A 15 -16.96 -2.73 -20.52
CA LEU A 15 -18.28 -3.23 -20.19
C LEU A 15 -18.03 -4.30 -19.12
N PRO A 16 -18.63 -4.20 -17.91
CA PRO A 16 -18.65 -5.36 -17.04
C PRO A 16 -19.13 -6.51 -17.92
N PRO A 17 -18.54 -7.72 -17.84
CA PRO A 17 -19.05 -8.85 -18.60
C PRO A 17 -20.56 -8.85 -18.39
N LYS A 18 -21.30 -8.48 -19.45
CA LYS A 18 -22.75 -8.25 -19.36
C LYS A 18 -23.32 -9.42 -18.61
N GLU A 19 -24.29 -9.15 -17.73
CA GLU A 19 -25.19 -10.07 -17.04
C GLU A 19 -25.69 -11.20 -17.97
N ARG A 20 -24.79 -12.11 -18.35
CA ARG A 20 -25.09 -13.44 -18.82
C ARG A 20 -25.12 -14.22 -17.54
N GLY A 21 -26.34 -14.46 -17.05
CA GLY A 21 -26.57 -15.54 -16.12
C GLY A 21 -25.85 -16.79 -16.63
N GLY A 22 -25.00 -17.34 -15.77
CA GLY A 22 -24.19 -18.52 -16.04
C GLY A 22 -22.76 -18.20 -16.47
N LEU A 23 -21.79 -18.79 -15.74
CA LEU A 23 -20.46 -19.09 -16.27
C LEU A 23 -20.57 -19.55 -17.74
N PRO A 24 -19.68 -19.10 -18.64
CA PRO A 24 -19.72 -19.52 -20.04
C PRO A 24 -19.81 -21.04 -20.13
N SER A 25 -20.81 -21.53 -20.88
CA SER A 25 -20.97 -22.96 -21.14
C SER A 25 -19.70 -23.50 -21.81
N PRO A 26 -19.16 -24.65 -21.37
CA PRO A 26 -17.93 -25.22 -21.91
C PRO A 26 -18.22 -25.83 -23.29
N SER A 27 -18.18 -25.01 -24.35
CA SER A 27 -18.40 -25.50 -25.73
C SER A 27 -17.31 -25.13 -26.73
N SER A 28 -16.20 -24.51 -26.32
CA SER A 28 -15.00 -24.37 -27.17
C SER A 28 -13.84 -25.16 -26.59
N ALA A 29 -13.14 -25.86 -27.48
CA ALA A 29 -11.90 -26.57 -27.22
C ALA A 29 -10.86 -25.73 -26.44
N ALA A 30 -10.30 -26.26 -25.36
CA ALA A 30 -9.27 -25.55 -24.59
C ALA A 30 -7.96 -25.42 -25.38
N VAL A 31 -7.35 -24.23 -25.42
CA VAL A 31 -6.08 -23.95 -26.12
C VAL A 31 -4.94 -23.77 -25.12
N ARG A 32 -4.08 -24.79 -25.00
CA ARG A 32 -2.84 -24.69 -24.20
C ARG A 32 -1.82 -23.73 -24.83
N THR A 33 -1.49 -22.67 -24.11
CA THR A 33 -0.52 -21.63 -24.51
C THR A 33 0.71 -21.68 -23.63
N LEU A 34 1.90 -21.52 -24.22
CA LEU A 34 3.10 -21.11 -23.50
C LEU A 34 3.23 -19.59 -23.55
N LEU A 35 3.31 -18.93 -22.40
CA LEU A 35 3.60 -17.52 -22.27
C LEU A 35 5.06 -17.36 -21.81
N ILE A 36 5.90 -16.73 -22.62
CA ILE A 36 7.30 -16.43 -22.26
C ILE A 36 7.34 -15.01 -21.69
N ASP A 37 7.69 -14.89 -20.41
CA ASP A 37 7.78 -13.65 -19.65
C ASP A 37 9.18 -13.02 -19.79
N ASN A 38 9.27 -11.86 -20.43
CA ASN A 38 10.50 -11.07 -20.51
C ASN A 38 10.58 -10.04 -19.36
N HIS A 39 10.19 -10.43 -18.14
CA HIS A 39 10.25 -9.59 -16.92
C HIS A 39 9.43 -8.29 -16.98
N ASP A 40 8.30 -8.32 -17.69
CA ASP A 40 7.42 -7.15 -17.76
C ASP A 40 6.47 -7.06 -16.55
N SER A 41 6.01 -5.85 -16.27
CA SER A 41 4.92 -5.58 -15.32
C SER A 41 3.53 -5.72 -15.93
N TYR A 42 3.38 -6.22 -17.16
CA TYR A 42 2.09 -6.45 -17.79
C TYR A 42 1.86 -7.92 -18.24
N THR A 43 2.84 -8.81 -18.08
CA THR A 43 2.73 -10.22 -18.52
C THR A 43 1.52 -10.93 -17.93
N TYR A 44 1.18 -10.71 -16.65
CA TYR A 44 0.02 -11.36 -16.04
C TYR A 44 -1.32 -10.72 -16.46
N ASN A 45 -1.33 -9.55 -17.09
CA ASN A 45 -2.52 -9.06 -17.78
C ASN A 45 -2.79 -9.89 -19.04
N VAL A 46 -1.74 -10.22 -19.79
CA VAL A 46 -1.83 -11.16 -20.93
C VAL A 46 -2.29 -12.53 -20.44
N PHE A 47 -1.70 -13.04 -19.34
CA PHE A 47 -2.10 -14.31 -18.71
C PHE A 47 -3.60 -14.35 -18.41
N GLN A 48 -4.14 -13.31 -17.78
CA GLN A 48 -5.55 -13.24 -17.37
C GLN A 48 -6.50 -13.29 -18.58
N TYR A 49 -6.17 -12.57 -19.65
CA TYR A 49 -6.94 -12.63 -20.90
C TYR A 49 -6.82 -14.00 -21.57
N LEU A 50 -5.61 -14.54 -21.74
CA LEU A 50 -5.42 -15.86 -22.35
C LEU A 50 -6.13 -16.97 -21.57
N ALA A 51 -6.04 -16.98 -20.25
CA ALA A 51 -6.71 -17.96 -19.41
C ALA A 51 -8.23 -17.95 -19.60
N THR A 52 -8.81 -16.76 -19.76
CA THR A 52 -10.25 -16.59 -20.00
C THR A 52 -10.64 -16.98 -21.42
N ILE A 53 -9.88 -16.51 -22.43
CA ILE A 53 -10.14 -16.72 -23.86
C ILE A 53 -9.96 -18.19 -24.26
N ASN A 54 -8.93 -18.84 -23.72
CA ASN A 54 -8.54 -20.19 -24.11
C ASN A 54 -9.16 -21.28 -23.22
N GLY A 55 -9.85 -20.90 -22.14
CA GLY A 55 -10.49 -21.83 -21.19
C GLY A 55 -9.51 -22.63 -20.32
N VAL A 56 -8.20 -22.42 -20.47
CA VAL A 56 -7.15 -23.01 -19.65
C VAL A 56 -6.05 -21.98 -19.43
N ALA A 57 -5.51 -21.92 -18.21
CA ALA A 57 -4.42 -21.00 -17.89
C ALA A 57 -3.17 -21.33 -18.73
N PRO A 58 -2.45 -20.31 -19.25
CA PRO A 58 -1.19 -20.55 -19.95
C PRO A 58 -0.10 -21.03 -18.98
N THR A 59 0.81 -21.85 -19.48
CA THR A 59 2.07 -22.14 -18.77
C THR A 59 2.99 -20.96 -18.96
N VAL A 60 3.54 -20.41 -17.87
CA VAL A 60 4.46 -19.27 -17.92
C VAL A 60 5.88 -19.75 -17.64
N ILE A 61 6.84 -19.33 -18.46
CA ILE A 61 8.28 -19.46 -18.20
C ILE A 61 8.93 -18.08 -18.33
N ARG A 62 10.06 -17.84 -17.64
CA ARG A 62 10.87 -16.64 -17.93
C ARG A 62 11.74 -16.86 -19.16
N ASN A 63 12.06 -15.79 -19.87
CA ASN A 63 12.95 -15.82 -21.03
C ASN A 63 14.36 -16.35 -20.69
N ASP A 64 14.77 -16.25 -19.44
CA ASP A 64 16.09 -16.60 -18.91
C ASP A 64 16.07 -17.84 -17.97
N GLU A 65 14.92 -18.51 -17.83
CA GLU A 65 14.75 -19.64 -16.91
C GLU A 65 15.52 -20.89 -17.36
N PHE A 66 15.69 -21.06 -18.67
CA PHE A 66 16.36 -22.20 -19.29
C PHE A 66 17.52 -21.73 -20.16
N SER A 67 18.60 -22.53 -20.20
CA SER A 67 19.78 -22.20 -21.01
C SER A 67 19.56 -22.41 -22.51
N SER A 68 18.49 -23.12 -22.91
CA SER A 68 18.13 -23.31 -24.32
C SER A 68 16.63 -23.55 -24.49
N TRP A 69 16.12 -23.26 -25.70
CA TRP A 69 14.74 -23.53 -26.07
C TRP A 69 14.39 -25.02 -26.03
N ARG A 70 15.36 -25.89 -26.33
CA ARG A 70 15.18 -27.35 -26.26
C ARG A 70 14.82 -27.80 -24.85
N GLU A 71 15.49 -27.26 -23.83
CA GLU A 71 15.21 -27.55 -22.42
C GLU A 71 13.85 -26.98 -22.00
N ALA A 72 13.55 -25.74 -22.38
CA ALA A 72 12.27 -25.11 -22.10
C ALA A 72 11.10 -25.95 -22.68
N LYS A 73 11.21 -26.37 -23.94
CA LYS A 73 10.21 -27.21 -24.61
C LYS A 73 10.06 -28.58 -23.95
N ALA A 74 11.16 -29.20 -23.52
CA ALA A 74 11.11 -30.47 -22.81
C ALA A 74 10.43 -30.35 -21.44
N SER A 75 10.62 -29.22 -20.75
CA SER A 75 10.02 -28.93 -19.44
C SER A 75 8.51 -28.62 -19.54
N VAL A 76 8.12 -27.76 -20.48
CA VAL A 76 6.73 -27.30 -20.65
C VAL A 76 5.83 -28.38 -21.27
N GLY A 77 6.39 -29.25 -22.12
CA GLY A 77 5.64 -30.22 -22.89
C GLY A 77 4.91 -29.61 -24.10
N PRO A 78 3.97 -30.34 -24.73
CA PRO A 78 3.32 -29.90 -25.96
C PRO A 78 2.40 -28.70 -25.71
N VAL A 79 2.44 -27.69 -26.59
CA VAL A 79 1.55 -26.52 -26.56
C VAL A 79 0.98 -26.25 -27.95
N HIS A 80 -0.15 -25.55 -28.02
CA HIS A 80 -0.82 -25.24 -29.29
C HIS A 80 -0.30 -23.95 -29.91
N ASN A 81 0.12 -22.99 -29.09
CA ASN A 81 0.70 -21.72 -29.50
C ASN A 81 1.63 -21.16 -28.42
N ILE A 82 2.38 -20.13 -28.78
CA ILE A 82 3.27 -19.38 -27.90
C ILE A 82 2.87 -17.90 -27.96
N VAL A 83 2.93 -17.23 -26.81
CA VAL A 83 2.88 -15.76 -26.72
C VAL A 83 4.17 -15.29 -26.07
N ILE A 84 4.86 -14.35 -26.71
CA ILE A 84 6.06 -13.70 -26.16
C ILE A 84 5.61 -12.36 -25.61
N SER A 85 5.77 -12.17 -24.30
CA SER A 85 5.32 -10.96 -23.62
C SER A 85 6.12 -9.73 -24.04
N PRO A 86 5.64 -8.53 -23.66
CA PRO A 86 6.49 -7.35 -23.55
C PRO A 86 7.67 -7.56 -22.59
N GLY A 87 8.57 -6.59 -22.52
CA GLY A 87 9.68 -6.55 -21.56
C GLY A 87 10.49 -5.26 -21.69
N PRO A 88 11.32 -4.93 -20.68
CA PRO A 88 12.29 -3.84 -20.76
C PRO A 88 13.49 -4.22 -21.65
N GLY A 89 14.32 -3.23 -21.94
CA GLY A 89 15.61 -3.42 -22.61
C GLY A 89 15.47 -3.58 -24.12
N THR A 90 16.37 -4.37 -24.72
CA THR A 90 16.46 -4.52 -26.17
C THR A 90 16.64 -5.97 -26.59
N VAL A 91 16.03 -6.35 -27.72
CA VAL A 91 16.19 -7.69 -28.31
C VAL A 91 17.60 -7.98 -28.81
N GLU A 92 18.44 -6.97 -28.91
CA GLU A 92 19.87 -7.11 -29.22
C GLU A 92 20.70 -7.61 -28.02
N ASN A 93 20.14 -7.52 -26.81
CA ASN A 93 20.74 -8.03 -25.60
C ASN A 93 20.16 -9.42 -25.28
N GLU A 94 21.01 -10.44 -25.27
CA GLU A 94 20.61 -11.82 -24.98
C GLU A 94 19.98 -11.97 -23.59
N HIS A 95 20.36 -11.14 -22.61
CA HIS A 95 19.76 -11.18 -21.28
C HIS A 95 18.28 -10.74 -21.28
N ASP A 96 17.93 -9.79 -22.15
CA ASP A 96 16.58 -9.22 -22.18
C ASP A 96 15.62 -10.07 -23.03
N PHE A 97 16.14 -10.93 -23.91
CA PHE A 97 15.32 -11.70 -24.85
C PHE A 97 15.50 -13.22 -24.78
N GLY A 98 16.62 -13.72 -24.24
CA GLY A 98 16.84 -15.11 -23.87
C GLY A 98 16.36 -16.15 -24.90
N VAL A 99 15.59 -17.14 -24.44
CA VAL A 99 15.09 -18.25 -25.28
C VAL A 99 14.10 -17.81 -26.37
N CYS A 100 13.60 -16.56 -26.35
CA CYS A 100 12.62 -16.08 -27.33
C CYS A 100 13.17 -16.11 -28.76
N SER A 101 14.46 -15.82 -28.95
CA SER A 101 15.12 -15.89 -30.26
C SER A 101 15.07 -17.30 -30.87
N GLU A 102 15.38 -18.32 -30.08
CA GLU A 102 15.32 -19.72 -30.50
C GLU A 102 13.87 -20.17 -30.70
N ALA A 103 12.95 -19.76 -29.82
CA ALA A 103 11.52 -20.04 -29.96
C ALA A 103 10.97 -19.53 -31.30
N LEU A 104 11.31 -18.30 -31.70
CA LEU A 104 10.88 -17.73 -33.00
C LEU A 104 11.41 -18.50 -34.21
N ARG A 105 12.61 -19.07 -34.13
CA ARG A 105 13.23 -19.84 -35.23
C ARG A 105 12.74 -21.29 -35.31
N GLU A 106 12.50 -21.91 -34.15
CA GLU A 106 12.37 -23.37 -34.05
C GLU A 106 10.97 -23.85 -33.68
N ALA A 107 10.13 -23.00 -33.11
CA ALA A 107 8.81 -23.42 -32.69
C ALA A 107 7.89 -23.59 -33.91
N ALA A 108 7.56 -24.84 -34.21
CA ALA A 108 6.61 -25.22 -35.25
C ALA A 108 5.14 -25.05 -34.78
N VAL A 109 4.80 -23.93 -34.13
CA VAL A 109 3.46 -23.58 -33.67
C VAL A 109 3.20 -22.08 -33.89
N PRO A 110 1.93 -21.62 -33.94
CA PRO A 110 1.62 -20.20 -34.00
C PRO A 110 2.25 -19.39 -32.84
N ILE A 111 2.84 -18.23 -33.17
CA ILE A 111 3.42 -17.31 -32.19
C ILE A 111 2.81 -15.91 -32.33
N LEU A 112 2.49 -15.29 -31.20
CA LEU A 112 2.21 -13.85 -31.09
C LEU A 112 3.29 -13.17 -30.24
N GLY A 113 4.04 -12.24 -30.82
CA GLY A 113 4.94 -11.36 -30.10
C GLY A 113 4.28 -10.02 -29.75
N ILE A 114 4.36 -9.60 -28.49
CA ILE A 114 3.81 -8.31 -28.03
C ILE A 114 4.97 -7.40 -27.61
N CYS A 115 4.98 -6.15 -28.09
CA CYS A 115 6.01 -5.16 -27.82
C CYS A 115 7.45 -5.70 -28.05
N LEU A 116 8.20 -6.05 -27.01
CA LEU A 116 9.52 -6.69 -27.13
C LEU A 116 9.45 -7.98 -27.97
N GLY A 117 8.41 -8.80 -27.83
CA GLY A 117 8.18 -9.97 -28.68
C GLY A 117 7.96 -9.63 -30.16
N HIS A 118 7.32 -8.50 -30.46
CA HIS A 118 7.17 -7.99 -31.83
C HIS A 118 8.52 -7.50 -32.39
N GLN A 119 9.29 -6.78 -31.57
CA GLN A 119 10.65 -6.35 -31.93
C GLN A 119 11.54 -7.56 -32.22
N GLY A 120 11.43 -8.61 -31.41
CA GLY A 120 12.19 -9.85 -31.60
C GLY A 120 11.85 -10.56 -32.89
N LEU A 121 10.57 -10.62 -33.28
CA LEU A 121 10.17 -11.13 -34.59
C LEU A 121 10.80 -10.32 -35.73
N GLY A 122 10.82 -8.98 -35.61
CA GLY A 122 11.52 -8.12 -36.56
C GLY A 122 13.02 -8.45 -36.63
N HIS A 123 13.69 -8.45 -35.47
CA HIS A 123 15.14 -8.63 -35.34
C HIS A 123 15.63 -10.00 -35.81
N VAL A 124 14.99 -11.08 -35.36
CA VAL A 124 15.39 -12.47 -35.68
C VAL A 124 15.40 -12.74 -37.19
N TYR A 125 14.54 -12.07 -37.96
CA TYR A 125 14.47 -12.23 -39.42
C TYR A 125 15.23 -11.14 -40.20
N GLY A 126 15.93 -10.23 -39.52
CA GLY A 126 16.84 -9.26 -40.14
C GLY A 126 16.33 -7.81 -40.22
N GLY A 127 15.19 -7.50 -39.58
CA GLY A 127 14.79 -6.11 -39.35
C GLY A 127 15.70 -5.43 -38.32
N LYS A 128 15.92 -4.13 -38.46
CA LYS A 128 16.71 -3.33 -37.53
C LYS A 128 15.83 -2.74 -36.42
N ILE A 129 16.38 -2.65 -35.23
CA ILE A 129 15.75 -1.95 -34.10
C ILE A 129 16.31 -0.53 -34.03
N GLN A 130 15.43 0.45 -33.82
CA GLN A 130 15.82 1.84 -33.67
C GLN A 130 14.96 2.52 -32.61
N ARG A 131 15.42 3.68 -32.12
CA ARG A 131 14.62 4.53 -31.24
C ARG A 131 13.40 5.06 -31.99
N THR A 132 12.28 5.14 -31.29
CA THR A 132 11.09 5.86 -31.77
C THR A 132 11.38 7.35 -31.88
N PRO A 133 10.69 8.11 -32.77
CA PRO A 133 10.83 9.56 -32.86
C PRO A 133 10.64 10.27 -31.51
N ARG A 134 9.72 9.74 -30.69
CA ARG A 134 9.49 10.14 -29.30
C ARG A 134 9.12 8.91 -28.46
N PRO A 135 9.64 8.76 -27.23
CA PRO A 135 9.19 7.71 -26.32
C PRO A 135 7.70 7.84 -25.99
N VAL A 136 6.97 6.72 -26.09
CA VAL A 136 5.54 6.69 -25.78
C VAL A 136 5.22 5.61 -24.77
N HIS A 137 4.86 6.06 -23.57
CA HIS A 137 4.50 5.23 -22.43
C HIS A 137 3.14 5.67 -21.88
N GLY A 138 2.18 4.74 -21.78
CA GLY A 138 0.86 5.01 -21.20
C GLY A 138 -0.06 5.88 -22.06
N ARG A 139 0.29 6.15 -23.32
CA ARG A 139 -0.55 6.93 -24.23
C ARG A 139 -1.31 6.04 -25.20
N ARG A 140 -2.50 6.49 -25.57
CA ARG A 140 -3.31 5.90 -26.63
C ARG A 140 -2.91 6.50 -27.98
N SER A 141 -2.57 5.65 -28.94
CA SER A 141 -2.39 6.01 -30.34
C SER A 141 -3.47 5.31 -31.19
N PRO A 142 -4.13 6.02 -32.10
CA PRO A 142 -4.98 5.37 -33.10
C PRO A 142 -4.13 4.54 -34.06
N ILE A 143 -4.66 3.39 -34.48
CA ILE A 143 -4.01 2.50 -35.44
C ILE A 143 -4.86 2.23 -36.67
N SER A 144 -4.19 2.08 -37.81
CA SER A 144 -4.76 1.52 -39.03
C SER A 144 -4.06 0.22 -39.40
N PHE A 145 -4.79 -0.70 -40.00
CA PHE A 145 -4.27 -1.99 -40.41
C PHE A 145 -4.84 -2.43 -41.76
N ILE A 146 -4.11 -3.30 -42.45
CA ILE A 146 -4.56 -3.85 -43.73
C ILE A 146 -5.77 -4.76 -43.48
N ARG A 147 -6.87 -4.47 -44.18
CA ARG A 147 -8.10 -5.26 -44.10
C ARG A 147 -7.89 -6.70 -44.58
N GLY A 148 -8.57 -7.64 -43.92
CA GLY A 148 -8.53 -9.06 -44.28
C GLY A 148 -7.52 -9.90 -43.48
N TYR A 149 -6.70 -9.28 -42.63
CA TYR A 149 -5.88 -10.03 -41.68
C TYR A 149 -6.70 -10.53 -40.50
N LYS A 150 -6.72 -11.86 -40.31
CA LYS A 150 -7.49 -12.55 -39.26
C LYS A 150 -7.22 -12.01 -37.85
N LEU A 151 -6.00 -11.56 -37.56
CA LEU A 151 -5.64 -11.01 -36.24
C LEU A 151 -6.49 -9.78 -35.86
N PHE A 152 -6.90 -8.97 -36.85
CA PHE A 152 -7.70 -7.76 -36.68
C PHE A 152 -9.16 -7.95 -37.11
N GLU A 153 -9.62 -9.19 -37.25
CA GLU A 153 -11.00 -9.47 -37.64
C GLU A 153 -11.98 -8.96 -36.57
N GLY A 154 -12.98 -8.18 -37.00
CA GLY A 154 -13.94 -7.54 -36.10
C GLY A 154 -13.38 -6.38 -35.26
N VAL A 155 -12.15 -5.93 -35.53
CA VAL A 155 -11.57 -4.72 -34.94
C VAL A 155 -11.86 -3.52 -35.85
N GLU A 156 -12.24 -2.39 -35.26
CA GLU A 156 -12.48 -1.15 -36.00
C GLU A 156 -11.15 -0.46 -36.37
N SER A 157 -11.12 0.15 -37.57
CA SER A 157 -9.99 1.01 -37.97
C SER A 157 -9.96 2.25 -37.09
N GLU A 158 -8.77 2.81 -36.85
CA GLU A 158 -8.52 3.94 -35.94
C GLU A 158 -8.83 3.64 -34.47
N THR A 159 -9.00 2.37 -34.08
CA THR A 159 -9.18 2.03 -32.67
C THR A 159 -7.95 2.48 -31.86
N PRO A 160 -8.14 3.12 -30.69
CA PRO A 160 -7.01 3.49 -29.84
C PRO A 160 -6.38 2.26 -29.20
N VAL A 161 -5.04 2.21 -29.22
CA VAL A 161 -4.24 1.19 -28.54
C VAL A 161 -3.16 1.86 -27.68
N VAL A 162 -2.78 1.23 -26.58
CA VAL A 162 -1.78 1.76 -25.66
C VAL A 162 -0.38 1.33 -26.05
N ARG A 163 0.55 2.29 -25.99
CA ARG A 163 1.97 2.12 -26.27
C ARG A 163 2.78 2.21 -24.98
N TYR A 164 3.74 1.28 -24.81
CA TYR A 164 4.80 1.37 -23.82
C TYR A 164 6.16 1.03 -24.44
N HIS A 165 6.61 1.85 -25.40
CA HIS A 165 7.88 1.56 -26.08
C HIS A 165 8.66 2.82 -26.46
N SER A 166 9.97 2.72 -26.26
CA SER A 166 11.00 3.68 -26.74
C SER A 166 11.73 3.18 -27.98
N LEU A 167 11.62 1.88 -28.27
CA LEU A 167 12.24 1.21 -29.41
C LEU A 167 11.15 0.72 -30.39
N GLN A 168 11.51 0.59 -31.66
CA GLN A 168 10.63 0.11 -32.72
C GLN A 168 11.42 -0.68 -33.77
N VAL A 169 10.73 -1.55 -34.51
CA VAL A 169 11.27 -2.13 -35.74
C VAL A 169 11.27 -1.06 -36.83
N ASP A 170 12.41 -0.85 -37.47
CA ASP A 170 12.52 0.04 -38.62
C ASP A 170 11.77 -0.53 -39.83
N LYS A 171 10.69 0.15 -40.23
CA LYS A 171 9.81 -0.27 -41.33
C LYS A 171 10.52 -0.38 -42.67
N ASP A 172 11.56 0.41 -42.88
CA ASP A 172 12.32 0.43 -44.13
C ASP A 172 13.40 -0.68 -44.18
N SER A 173 13.68 -1.30 -43.04
CA SER A 173 14.63 -2.42 -42.91
C SER A 173 13.99 -3.80 -43.03
N LEU A 174 12.66 -3.88 -43.20
CA LEU A 174 11.95 -5.16 -43.14
C LEU A 174 12.41 -6.12 -44.25
N PRO A 175 12.81 -7.36 -43.89
CA PRO A 175 13.13 -8.39 -44.86
C PRO A 175 11.88 -8.81 -45.64
N LYS A 176 12.05 -9.36 -46.85
CA LYS A 176 10.91 -9.76 -47.71
C LYS A 176 10.00 -10.81 -47.09
N CYS A 177 10.51 -11.63 -46.16
CA CYS A 177 9.74 -12.64 -45.45
C CYS A 177 8.76 -12.06 -44.42
N LEU A 178 8.98 -10.81 -43.98
CA LEU A 178 8.07 -10.09 -43.11
C LEU A 178 7.18 -9.16 -43.92
N GLU A 179 5.92 -9.08 -43.51
CA GLU A 179 4.92 -8.21 -44.09
C GLU A 179 4.38 -7.28 -43.01
N PRO A 180 4.44 -5.95 -43.20
CA PRO A 180 3.85 -5.00 -42.28
C PRO A 180 2.31 -5.09 -42.38
N THR A 181 1.64 -4.98 -41.23
CA THR A 181 0.19 -5.20 -41.12
C THR A 181 -0.57 -4.06 -40.47
N CYS A 182 0.10 -3.24 -39.66
CA CYS A 182 -0.53 -2.20 -38.83
C CYS A 182 0.43 -1.02 -38.61
N TRP A 183 -0.10 0.20 -38.53
CA TRP A 183 0.66 1.43 -38.26
C TRP A 183 -0.11 2.37 -37.32
N THR A 184 0.59 3.27 -36.63
CA THR A 184 -0.08 4.43 -36.04
C THR A 184 -0.53 5.40 -37.14
N THR A 185 -1.63 6.11 -36.89
CA THR A 185 -2.14 7.16 -37.79
C THR A 185 -1.84 8.57 -37.29
N ASP A 186 -1.16 8.68 -36.15
CA ASP A 186 -0.54 9.91 -35.68
C ASP A 186 0.71 10.29 -36.49
N GLU A 187 1.27 11.47 -36.20
CA GLU A 187 2.44 12.01 -36.92
C GLU A 187 3.68 11.11 -36.85
N ASP A 188 3.73 10.19 -35.87
CA ASP A 188 4.88 9.29 -35.71
C ASP A 188 4.95 8.22 -36.81
N ASN A 189 3.80 7.82 -37.40
CA ASN A 189 3.67 6.77 -38.42
C ASN A 189 4.54 5.53 -38.15
N VAL A 190 4.41 5.02 -36.92
CA VAL A 190 5.19 3.89 -36.40
C VAL A 190 4.60 2.59 -36.91
N LEU A 191 5.46 1.63 -37.24
CA LEU A 191 5.06 0.27 -37.56
C LEU A 191 4.56 -0.43 -36.29
N MET A 192 3.29 -0.82 -36.28
CA MET A 192 2.60 -1.36 -35.11
C MET A 192 2.28 -2.85 -35.21
N GLY A 193 2.45 -3.46 -36.37
CA GLY A 193 2.20 -4.88 -36.54
C GLY A 193 2.94 -5.47 -37.73
N VAL A 194 3.43 -6.70 -37.57
CA VAL A 194 4.11 -7.48 -38.60
C VAL A 194 3.62 -8.92 -38.58
N ARG A 195 3.73 -9.60 -39.73
CA ARG A 195 3.58 -11.05 -39.81
C ARG A 195 4.66 -11.65 -40.69
N HIS A 196 5.00 -12.91 -40.43
CA HIS A 196 5.79 -13.69 -41.38
C HIS A 196 4.88 -14.19 -42.52
N ARG A 197 5.36 -14.18 -43.76
CA ARG A 197 4.58 -14.58 -44.95
C ARG A 197 4.27 -16.08 -44.99
N GLU A 198 5.23 -16.90 -44.58
CA GLU A 198 5.14 -18.37 -44.66
C GLU A 198 4.89 -19.06 -43.30
N LEU A 199 5.56 -18.61 -42.23
CA LEU A 199 5.44 -19.14 -40.87
C LEU A 199 4.27 -18.48 -40.12
N PRO A 200 3.64 -19.18 -39.14
CA PRO A 200 2.50 -18.66 -38.38
C PRO A 200 2.93 -17.68 -37.27
N LEU A 201 3.77 -16.71 -37.63
CA LEU A 201 4.35 -15.74 -36.71
C LEU A 201 3.70 -14.37 -36.91
N HIS A 202 3.21 -13.81 -35.81
CA HIS A 202 2.54 -12.52 -35.77
C HIS A 202 3.16 -11.68 -34.65
N GLY A 203 3.18 -10.36 -34.81
CA GLY A 203 3.59 -9.49 -33.73
C GLY A 203 2.88 -8.14 -33.76
N VAL A 204 2.62 -7.59 -32.58
CA VAL A 204 2.07 -6.24 -32.38
C VAL A 204 2.95 -5.42 -31.45
N GLN A 205 3.24 -4.16 -31.79
CA GLN A 205 4.11 -3.28 -31.00
C GLN A 205 3.39 -2.66 -29.80
N PHE A 206 2.07 -2.52 -29.87
CA PHE A 206 1.23 -2.03 -28.77
C PHE A 206 0.87 -3.14 -27.79
N HIS A 207 0.23 -2.75 -26.69
CA HIS A 207 -0.12 -3.63 -25.57
C HIS A 207 -1.62 -3.96 -25.58
N PRO A 208 -2.05 -5.08 -26.19
CA PRO A 208 -3.45 -5.51 -26.18
C PRO A 208 -3.95 -5.84 -24.76
N GLU A 209 -3.07 -6.09 -23.81
CA GLU A 209 -3.40 -6.39 -22.43
C GLU A 209 -3.70 -5.16 -21.57
N SER A 210 -3.25 -3.97 -22.01
CA SER A 210 -3.49 -2.72 -21.28
C SER A 210 -4.98 -2.43 -21.20
N ILE A 211 -5.43 -1.94 -20.03
CA ILE A 211 -6.83 -1.55 -19.83
C ILE A 211 -7.25 -0.40 -20.76
N GLY A 212 -6.29 0.38 -21.28
CA GLY A 212 -6.56 1.43 -22.25
C GLY A 212 -6.72 0.95 -23.69
N THR A 213 -6.43 -0.32 -24.00
CA THR A 213 -6.56 -0.89 -25.35
C THR A 213 -7.88 -1.63 -25.52
N ILE A 214 -8.90 -0.94 -26.03
CA ILE A 214 -10.28 -1.45 -26.12
C ILE A 214 -10.37 -2.75 -26.95
N ALA A 215 -9.67 -2.81 -28.09
CA ALA A 215 -9.69 -3.96 -28.99
C ALA A 215 -8.83 -5.15 -28.52
N GLY A 216 -8.13 -5.02 -27.40
CA GLY A 216 -7.08 -5.93 -26.98
C GLY A 216 -7.56 -7.37 -26.74
N TYR A 217 -8.67 -7.54 -26.02
CA TYR A 217 -9.30 -8.84 -25.79
C TYR A 217 -9.69 -9.53 -27.12
N LYS A 218 -10.22 -8.76 -28.07
CA LYS A 218 -10.62 -9.28 -29.39
C LYS A 218 -9.43 -9.74 -30.22
N ILE A 219 -8.32 -9.01 -30.16
CA ILE A 219 -7.07 -9.40 -30.86
C ILE A 219 -6.54 -10.73 -30.32
N LEU A 220 -6.54 -10.93 -29.00
CA LEU A 220 -6.13 -12.19 -28.39
C LEU A 220 -7.10 -13.34 -28.70
N GLU A 221 -8.41 -13.05 -28.78
CA GLU A 221 -9.42 -14.00 -29.23
C GLU A 221 -9.16 -14.45 -30.69
N ASN A 222 -8.89 -13.50 -31.57
CA ASN A 222 -8.55 -13.79 -32.96
C ASN A 222 -7.29 -14.66 -33.07
N PHE A 223 -6.28 -14.44 -32.22
CA PHE A 223 -5.08 -15.28 -32.18
C PHE A 223 -5.39 -16.72 -31.74
N ARG A 224 -6.30 -16.93 -30.77
CA ARG A 224 -6.82 -18.27 -30.43
C ARG A 224 -7.46 -18.94 -31.66
N ASP A 225 -8.33 -18.23 -32.36
CA ASP A 225 -9.08 -18.80 -33.50
C ASP A 225 -8.16 -19.13 -34.69
N MET A 226 -7.14 -18.30 -34.91
CA MET A 226 -6.06 -18.59 -35.85
C MET A 226 -5.27 -19.84 -35.46
N THR A 227 -5.01 -20.03 -34.17
CA THR A 227 -4.33 -21.23 -33.67
C THR A 227 -5.16 -22.49 -33.96
N ILE A 228 -6.46 -22.46 -33.68
CA ILE A 228 -7.36 -23.59 -33.93
C ILE A 228 -7.41 -23.91 -35.44
N SER A 229 -7.56 -22.88 -36.28
CA SER A 229 -7.59 -23.03 -37.73
C SER A 229 -6.30 -23.66 -38.28
N TRP A 230 -5.15 -23.20 -37.78
CA TRP A 230 -3.82 -23.67 -38.22
C TRP A 230 -3.61 -25.17 -37.97
N TRP A 231 -4.10 -25.69 -36.84
CA TRP A 231 -4.04 -27.11 -36.50
C TRP A 231 -5.07 -27.94 -37.28
N ALA A 232 -6.27 -27.40 -37.51
CA ALA A 232 -7.31 -28.07 -38.28
C ALA A 232 -6.88 -28.33 -39.73
N GLU A 233 -6.21 -27.35 -40.37
CA GLU A 233 -5.68 -27.46 -41.74
C GLU A 233 -4.58 -28.52 -41.89
N ARG A 234 -3.89 -28.89 -40.81
CA ARG A 234 -2.74 -29.82 -40.84
C ARG A 234 -3.10 -31.26 -40.50
N GLY A 235 -4.37 -31.57 -40.23
CA GLY A 235 -4.82 -32.94 -39.91
C GLY A 235 -4.16 -33.55 -38.68
N SER A 236 -3.66 -32.72 -37.76
CA SER A 236 -2.82 -33.14 -36.62
C SER A 236 -3.62 -33.84 -35.52
N GLU A 237 -3.05 -34.91 -34.93
CA GLU A 237 -3.58 -35.53 -33.70
C GLU A 237 -3.60 -34.57 -32.49
N LEU A 238 -2.86 -33.45 -32.51
CA LEU A 238 -3.03 -32.41 -31.48
C LEU A 238 -4.43 -31.78 -31.52
N ALA A 239 -5.11 -31.77 -32.67
CA ALA A 239 -6.51 -31.34 -32.77
C ALA A 239 -7.47 -32.32 -32.09
N CYS A 240 -7.11 -33.61 -31.94
CA CYS A 240 -7.90 -34.58 -31.16
C CYS A 240 -7.51 -34.65 -29.68
N LEU A 241 -6.45 -33.96 -29.27
CA LEU A 241 -6.05 -33.80 -27.87
C LEU A 241 -6.76 -32.64 -27.17
N ILE A 242 -7.75 -31.99 -27.80
CA ILE A 242 -8.71 -31.10 -27.14
C ILE A 242 -9.36 -31.91 -26.01
N PRO A 243 -8.92 -31.71 -24.77
CA PRO A 243 -9.36 -32.54 -23.68
C PRO A 243 -10.75 -32.08 -23.26
N LYS A 244 -11.72 -33.00 -23.29
CA LYS A 244 -13.08 -32.75 -22.80
C LYS A 244 -13.13 -32.52 -21.29
N ASN A 245 -12.05 -32.81 -20.57
CA ASN A 245 -11.85 -32.52 -19.16
C ASN A 245 -10.34 -32.30 -18.89
N ILE A 246 -9.92 -31.07 -18.56
CA ILE A 246 -8.58 -30.81 -17.99
C ILE A 246 -8.71 -30.66 -16.49
N VAL A 247 -7.93 -31.48 -15.79
CA VAL A 247 -7.51 -31.31 -14.40
C VAL A 247 -6.72 -30.01 -14.29
N GLN A 248 -7.14 -29.13 -13.38
CA GLN A 248 -6.43 -27.90 -12.98
C GLN A 248 -4.96 -28.19 -12.62
N ASN A 249 -4.05 -28.15 -13.58
CA ASN A 249 -2.63 -28.24 -13.29
C ASN A 249 -2.03 -26.84 -13.15
N GLN A 250 -1.89 -26.50 -11.88
CA GLN A 250 -0.88 -25.66 -11.24
C GLN A 250 -0.33 -24.47 -12.04
N VAL A 251 -0.82 -23.30 -11.64
CA VAL A 251 -0.20 -22.01 -11.96
C VAL A 251 1.25 -22.00 -11.41
N PRO A 252 2.24 -21.46 -12.15
CA PRO A 252 3.66 -21.56 -11.82
C PRO A 252 4.07 -20.80 -10.55
N TYR A 253 3.16 -20.07 -9.92
CA TYR A 253 3.38 -19.48 -8.60
C TYR A 253 3.35 -20.56 -7.52
N SER A 254 4.29 -21.50 -7.60
CA SER A 254 4.86 -22.10 -6.42
C SER A 254 5.80 -21.05 -5.87
N ALA A 255 5.29 -20.13 -5.03
CA ALA A 255 6.13 -19.53 -4.01
C ALA A 255 6.87 -20.72 -3.37
N LYS A 256 8.16 -20.89 -3.69
CA LYS A 256 8.94 -21.97 -3.07
C LYS A 256 8.81 -21.68 -1.59
N ARG A 257 8.04 -22.51 -0.89
CA ARG A 257 7.83 -22.41 0.55
C ARG A 257 9.15 -22.83 1.20
N THR A 258 10.16 -21.98 1.11
CA THR A 258 11.47 -22.21 1.70
C THR A 258 11.32 -21.97 3.19
N GLY A 259 11.02 -23.04 3.90
CA GLY A 259 10.87 -23.03 5.35
C GLY A 259 9.76 -23.96 5.77
N ASN A 260 10.14 -25.10 6.35
CA ASN A 260 9.28 -25.75 7.33
C ASN A 260 9.21 -24.81 8.54
N GLY A 261 8.40 -23.75 8.45
CA GLY A 261 7.95 -23.05 9.66
C GLY A 261 7.40 -24.09 10.63
N PRO A 262 7.50 -23.88 11.96
CA PRO A 262 7.12 -24.88 12.94
C PRO A 262 5.76 -25.43 12.56
N SER A 263 5.70 -26.74 12.29
CA SER A 263 4.46 -27.42 11.93
C SER A 263 3.48 -27.11 13.05
N ALA A 264 2.51 -26.25 12.76
CA ALA A 264 1.39 -26.04 13.66
C ALA A 264 0.73 -27.40 13.79
N SER A 265 0.99 -28.08 14.91
CA SER A 265 0.35 -29.33 15.24
C SER A 265 -1.16 -29.09 15.15
N ASN A 266 -1.90 -30.06 14.61
CA ASN A 266 -3.35 -30.02 14.39
C ASN A 266 -4.13 -29.89 15.71
N VAL A 267 -3.99 -28.77 16.40
CA VAL A 267 -4.83 -28.43 17.56
C VAL A 267 -5.96 -27.58 17.03
N ASP A 268 -7.14 -28.17 16.98
CA ASP A 268 -8.40 -27.55 16.62
C ASP A 268 -8.89 -26.68 17.79
N ARG A 269 -8.14 -25.61 18.10
CA ARG A 269 -8.46 -24.70 19.21
C ARG A 269 -9.51 -23.69 18.77
N GLN A 270 -10.65 -23.67 19.44
CA GLN A 270 -11.67 -22.64 19.24
C GLN A 270 -11.36 -21.36 20.01
N TRP A 271 -11.57 -20.23 19.35
CA TRP A 271 -11.39 -18.88 19.86
C TRP A 271 -12.72 -18.10 19.84
N CYS A 272 -12.86 -17.15 20.76
CA CYS A 272 -14.01 -16.26 20.86
C CYS A 272 -13.56 -14.81 20.74
N ILE A 273 -14.10 -14.09 19.76
CA ILE A 273 -14.04 -12.63 19.65
C ILE A 273 -15.23 -12.06 20.40
N ASN A 274 -14.98 -11.22 21.39
CA ASN A 274 -16.01 -10.55 22.17
C ASN A 274 -16.11 -9.10 21.73
N ILE A 275 -17.33 -8.64 21.46
CA ILE A 275 -17.59 -7.27 20.98
C ILE A 275 -18.64 -6.62 21.89
N ALA A 276 -18.30 -5.47 22.47
CA ALA A 276 -19.22 -4.66 23.26
C ALA A 276 -19.45 -3.29 22.61
N SER A 277 -20.71 -2.91 22.42
CA SER A 277 -21.06 -1.51 22.11
C SER A 277 -21.15 -0.68 23.40
N VAL A 278 -20.56 0.51 23.37
CA VAL A 278 -20.50 1.44 24.51
C VAL A 278 -21.61 2.48 24.38
N ASP A 279 -22.64 2.36 25.21
CA ASP A 279 -23.73 3.32 25.33
C ASP A 279 -23.27 4.50 26.22
N LEU A 280 -23.07 5.68 25.64
CA LEU A 280 -22.56 6.87 26.34
C LEU A 280 -23.65 7.74 27.01
N CYS A 281 -24.89 7.25 27.07
CA CYS A 281 -26.02 8.01 27.62
C CYS A 281 -25.99 8.05 29.14
N LEU A 282 -25.99 9.25 29.73
CA LEU A 282 -26.36 9.45 31.13
C LEU A 282 -27.87 9.71 31.21
N SER A 283 -28.61 8.82 31.88
CA SER A 283 -29.97 9.16 32.32
C SER A 283 -29.87 10.20 33.44
N ALA A 284 -30.31 11.44 33.18
CA ALA A 284 -30.52 12.39 34.26
C ALA A 284 -31.65 11.87 35.17
N CYS A 285 -31.41 11.87 36.48
CA CYS A 285 -32.43 11.54 37.47
C CYS A 285 -33.61 12.52 37.33
N GLY A 286 -34.71 12.06 36.75
CA GLY A 286 -35.97 12.80 36.71
C GLY A 286 -36.65 12.85 35.34
N GLY A 287 -37.41 11.80 35.00
CA GLY A 287 -38.67 11.88 34.25
C GLY A 287 -38.70 12.40 32.80
N GLN A 288 -37.62 12.93 32.22
CA GLN A 288 -37.55 13.28 30.80
C GLN A 288 -36.22 12.82 30.22
N GLU A 289 -36.27 12.05 29.13
CA GLU A 289 -35.08 11.54 28.41
C GLU A 289 -34.13 12.68 28.03
N PRO A 290 -32.89 12.72 28.55
CA PRO A 290 -31.87 13.60 28.02
C PRO A 290 -31.04 12.81 27.01
N GLN A 291 -31.31 12.99 25.72
CA GLN A 291 -30.42 12.55 24.64
C GLN A 291 -29.33 13.59 24.41
N VAL A 292 -28.29 13.60 25.25
CA VAL A 292 -27.08 14.39 24.96
C VAL A 292 -25.96 13.42 24.63
N LYS A 293 -25.71 13.20 23.33
CA LYS A 293 -24.46 12.55 22.86
C LYS A 293 -23.28 13.42 23.33
N ARG A 294 -22.44 12.88 24.19
CA ARG A 294 -21.20 13.55 24.63
C ARG A 294 -20.15 13.42 23.53
N ASN A 295 -19.51 14.53 23.17
CA ASN A 295 -18.43 14.55 22.20
C ASN A 295 -17.15 14.02 22.88
N ILE A 296 -16.72 12.81 22.52
CA ILE A 296 -15.49 12.20 23.04
C ILE A 296 -14.28 12.79 22.31
N ASP A 297 -13.32 13.33 23.04
CA ASP A 297 -11.99 13.60 22.51
C ASP A 297 -11.18 12.30 22.42
N TYR A 298 -11.15 11.72 21.22
CA TYR A 298 -10.43 10.49 20.93
C TYR A 298 -8.92 10.59 21.16
N PHE A 299 -8.33 11.79 21.04
CA PHE A 299 -6.91 11.99 21.29
C PHE A 299 -6.59 11.84 22.78
N THR A 300 -7.39 12.50 23.62
CA THR A 300 -7.30 12.35 25.07
C THR A 300 -7.58 10.92 25.49
N LEU A 301 -8.59 10.26 24.90
CA LEU A 301 -8.88 8.85 25.18
C LEU A 301 -7.66 7.95 24.90
N PHE A 302 -7.05 8.07 23.72
CA PHE A 302 -5.88 7.28 23.38
C PHE A 302 -4.72 7.54 24.34
N LYS A 303 -4.46 8.82 24.65
CA LYS A 303 -3.38 9.23 25.54
C LYS A 303 -3.54 8.64 26.94
N GLU A 304 -4.74 8.67 27.51
CA GLU A 304 -5.02 8.17 28.86
C GLU A 304 -4.98 6.63 28.93
N VAL A 305 -5.49 5.94 27.90
CA VAL A 305 -5.59 4.47 27.91
C VAL A 305 -4.30 3.78 27.45
N PHE A 306 -3.64 4.33 26.43
CA PHE A 306 -2.51 3.68 25.74
C PHE A 306 -1.23 4.52 25.70
N GLY A 307 -1.30 5.81 26.06
CA GLY A 307 -0.18 6.75 25.87
C GLY A 307 1.05 6.49 26.74
N SER A 308 0.95 5.63 27.76
CA SER A 308 2.06 5.20 28.61
C SER A 308 2.63 3.82 28.24
N ASP A 309 2.00 3.09 27.31
CA ASP A 309 2.51 1.80 26.85
C ASP A 309 3.69 2.00 25.90
N SER A 310 4.69 1.14 26.06
CA SER A 310 5.88 1.12 25.21
C SER A 310 5.59 0.66 23.77
N PHE A 311 4.53 -0.14 23.59
CA PHE A 311 4.12 -0.66 22.30
C PHE A 311 2.62 -0.43 22.08
N CYS A 312 2.29 0.64 21.37
CA CYS A 312 0.92 1.03 21.09
C CYS A 312 0.76 1.57 19.68
N PHE A 313 -0.49 1.58 19.21
CA PHE A 313 -0.83 2.06 17.88
C PHE A 313 -2.20 2.73 17.82
N TRP A 314 -2.32 3.64 16.88
CA TRP A 314 -3.57 4.22 16.41
C TRP A 314 -3.60 4.12 14.88
N LEU A 315 -4.57 3.40 14.32
CA LEU A 315 -4.80 3.32 12.88
C LEU A 315 -6.12 3.99 12.50
N ASP A 316 -6.13 4.79 11.45
CA ASP A 316 -7.34 5.34 10.84
C ASP A 316 -7.60 4.65 9.49
N SER A 317 -8.87 4.37 9.18
CA SER A 317 -9.32 3.94 7.85
C SER A 317 -10.40 4.87 7.33
N SER A 318 -10.43 5.28 6.06
CA SER A 318 -11.60 5.95 5.47
C SER A 318 -12.06 5.32 4.16
N SER A 319 -13.35 5.49 3.86
CA SER A 319 -13.85 5.47 2.49
C SER A 319 -13.66 6.86 1.86
N ALA A 320 -13.41 6.89 0.56
CA ALA A 320 -13.57 8.10 -0.23
C ALA A 320 -15.07 8.42 -0.39
N ASP A 321 -15.43 9.69 -0.46
CA ASP A 321 -16.82 10.16 -0.63
C ASP A 321 -17.36 9.80 -2.03
N PRO A 322 -18.42 8.96 -2.17
CA PRO A 322 -19.04 8.72 -3.46
C PRO A 322 -19.97 9.85 -3.93
N ALA A 323 -20.24 10.88 -3.11
CA ALA A 323 -21.30 11.86 -3.35
C ALA A 323 -21.06 12.82 -4.55
N CYS A 324 -19.92 12.73 -5.23
CA CYS A 324 -19.64 13.52 -6.43
C CYS A 324 -19.90 12.77 -7.75
N ALA A 325 -20.29 11.49 -7.73
CA ALA A 325 -20.73 10.77 -8.91
C ALA A 325 -22.24 10.96 -9.16
N GLY A 326 -22.64 12.18 -9.57
CA GLY A 326 -23.90 12.46 -10.26
C GLY A 326 -25.22 12.28 -9.50
N GLY A 327 -25.76 13.39 -8.99
CA GLY A 327 -27.22 13.63 -8.90
C GLY A 327 -27.88 13.50 -7.52
N GLY A 328 -28.13 14.65 -6.87
CA GLY A 328 -29.29 14.83 -5.99
C GLY A 328 -29.08 14.70 -4.48
N THR A 329 -29.32 15.81 -3.78
CA THR A 329 -29.44 16.01 -2.31
C THR A 329 -28.14 16.04 -1.48
N ARG A 330 -27.83 17.28 -1.08
CA ARG A 330 -26.79 17.77 -0.17
C ARG A 330 -26.76 16.97 1.15
N LYS A 331 -25.74 16.13 1.35
CA LYS A 331 -25.25 15.73 2.68
C LYS A 331 -23.83 16.25 2.84
N THR A 332 -23.67 17.15 3.79
CA THR A 332 -22.40 17.79 4.17
C THR A 332 -21.48 16.77 4.83
N TYR A 333 -20.31 16.54 4.26
CA TYR A 333 -19.26 15.67 4.80
C TYR A 333 -18.64 16.32 6.05
N SER A 334 -18.59 15.58 7.16
CA SER A 334 -17.65 15.85 8.26
C SER A 334 -16.41 14.99 8.02
N GLY A 335 -15.28 15.59 7.61
CA GLY A 335 -14.05 14.88 7.27
C GLY A 335 -13.41 14.09 8.43
N ARG A 336 -13.93 12.89 8.74
CA ARG A 336 -13.31 11.91 9.62
C ARG A 336 -13.23 10.53 8.94
N PRO A 337 -12.12 9.80 9.10
CA PRO A 337 -11.96 8.45 8.57
C PRO A 337 -12.99 7.47 9.18
N GLN A 338 -13.64 6.64 8.36
CA GLN A 338 -14.54 5.57 8.81
C GLN A 338 -13.76 4.42 9.49
N PHE A 339 -13.74 4.48 10.82
CA PHE A 339 -13.02 3.69 11.83
C PHE A 339 -11.64 4.22 12.27
N SER A 340 -11.47 4.38 13.58
CA SER A 340 -10.15 4.40 14.25
C SER A 340 -9.99 3.15 15.11
N TYR A 341 -8.83 2.51 15.02
CA TYR A 341 -8.44 1.35 15.83
C TYR A 341 -7.31 1.73 16.77
N MET A 342 -7.51 1.53 18.06
CA MET A 342 -6.55 1.86 19.10
C MET A 342 -6.22 0.62 19.93
N GLY A 343 -4.94 0.30 20.06
CA GLY A 343 -4.50 -0.91 20.75
C GLY A 343 -3.05 -0.86 21.22
N ASN A 344 -2.66 -1.90 21.95
CA ASN A 344 -1.32 -2.11 22.47
C ASN A 344 -0.94 -3.60 22.49
N SER A 345 0.32 -3.90 22.85
CA SER A 345 0.81 -5.27 23.07
C SER A 345 0.60 -5.77 24.49
N SER A 346 -0.10 -5.00 25.32
CA SER A 346 -0.08 -5.19 26.77
C SER A 346 -0.99 -6.36 27.23
N GLY A 347 -1.70 -6.95 26.27
CA GLY A 347 -2.54 -8.14 26.37
C GLY A 347 -1.91 -9.35 27.07
N PRO A 348 -2.70 -10.24 27.71
CA PRO A 348 -2.21 -11.55 28.12
C PRO A 348 -1.78 -12.44 26.93
N LEU A 349 -2.22 -12.13 25.71
CA LEU A 349 -1.81 -12.75 24.44
C LEU A 349 -1.02 -11.79 23.54
N GLY A 350 -0.74 -10.57 24.00
CA GLY A 350 -0.05 -9.56 23.22
C GLY A 350 1.37 -10.00 22.84
N GLU A 351 1.83 -9.62 21.66
CA GLU A 351 3.15 -10.01 21.15
C GLU A 351 3.71 -8.86 20.32
N VAL A 352 5.01 -8.64 20.41
CA VAL A 352 5.73 -7.73 19.50
C VAL A 352 6.71 -8.54 18.68
N VAL A 353 6.72 -8.30 17.38
CA VAL A 353 7.50 -9.02 16.39
C VAL A 353 8.30 -8.00 15.62
N THR A 354 9.62 -8.12 15.60
CA THR A 354 10.49 -7.32 14.73
C THR A 354 11.29 -8.23 13.82
N TYR A 355 11.62 -7.74 12.63
CA TYR A 355 12.42 -8.46 11.64
C TYR A 355 13.45 -7.52 11.02
N SER A 356 14.70 -7.99 10.92
CA SER A 356 15.82 -7.26 10.30
C SER A 356 16.55 -8.17 9.32
N LEU A 357 16.78 -7.67 8.11
CA LEU A 357 17.47 -8.38 7.04
C LEU A 357 18.93 -8.70 7.40
N SER A 358 19.60 -7.85 8.17
CA SER A 358 21.01 -8.05 8.56
C SER A 358 21.23 -9.27 9.45
N THR A 359 20.28 -9.55 10.33
CA THR A 359 20.42 -10.57 11.36
C THR A 359 19.61 -11.82 11.05
N GLY A 360 18.66 -11.74 10.11
CA GLY A 360 17.75 -12.84 9.78
C GLY A 360 16.91 -13.32 10.97
N THR A 361 16.88 -12.53 12.05
CA THR A 361 16.22 -12.89 13.30
C THR A 361 14.88 -12.19 13.40
N THR A 362 13.85 -12.98 13.68
CA THR A 362 12.65 -12.52 14.36
C THR A 362 12.91 -12.50 15.87
N LEU A 363 12.66 -11.38 16.57
CA LEU A 363 12.74 -11.35 18.04
C LEU A 363 11.48 -10.79 18.70
N SER A 364 11.16 -11.41 19.83
CA SER A 364 9.92 -11.37 20.63
C SER A 364 10.01 -10.49 21.87
N HIS A 365 8.86 -10.09 22.42
CA HIS A 365 8.65 -10.00 23.88
C HIS A 365 7.16 -10.02 24.27
N THR A 366 6.83 -10.58 25.44
CA THR A 366 5.55 -10.33 26.12
C THR A 366 5.68 -10.17 27.64
N ARG A 367 4.80 -9.30 28.12
CA ARG A 367 4.63 -8.57 29.37
C ARG A 367 4.73 -9.35 30.70
N GLY A 368 5.56 -8.81 31.60
CA GLY A 368 5.78 -9.24 32.99
C GLY A 368 7.12 -8.67 33.50
N THR A 369 7.68 -9.23 34.57
CA THR A 369 9.04 -8.90 35.07
C THR A 369 10.17 -9.66 34.35
N GLU A 370 9.85 -10.55 33.40
CA GLU A 370 10.86 -11.36 32.71
C GLU A 370 10.77 -11.20 31.19
N THR A 371 11.92 -10.91 30.57
CA THR A 371 12.09 -10.79 29.12
C THR A 371 12.55 -12.12 28.55
N CYS A 372 11.65 -12.83 27.86
CA CYS A 372 12.06 -13.96 27.03
C CYS A 372 12.18 -13.56 25.57
N LEU A 373 13.42 -13.61 25.09
CA LEU A 373 13.80 -13.48 23.69
C LEU A 373 13.69 -14.86 23.02
N HIS A 374 12.89 -14.93 21.96
CA HIS A 374 12.72 -16.10 21.11
C HIS A 374 13.15 -15.73 19.71
N SER A 375 14.26 -16.32 19.25
CA SER A 375 14.59 -16.33 17.83
C SER A 375 13.75 -17.40 17.15
N VAL A 376 12.98 -17.02 16.14
CA VAL A 376 12.24 -17.96 15.30
C VAL A 376 12.97 -18.08 13.97
N GLU A 377 13.15 -19.31 13.49
CA GLU A 377 13.74 -19.60 12.19
C GLU A 377 12.72 -19.30 11.07
N GLY A 378 13.12 -18.51 10.07
CA GLY A 378 12.29 -18.11 8.93
C GLY A 378 12.19 -16.59 8.77
N ASP A 379 11.52 -16.15 7.70
CA ASP A 379 11.24 -14.73 7.49
C ASP A 379 9.90 -14.29 8.13
N ILE A 380 9.67 -12.98 8.08
CA ILE A 380 8.47 -12.34 8.63
C ILE A 380 7.16 -12.88 8.04
N PHE A 381 7.13 -13.23 6.75
CA PHE A 381 5.92 -13.73 6.10
C PHE A 381 5.58 -15.13 6.59
N CYS A 382 6.58 -16.01 6.73
CA CYS A 382 6.42 -17.34 7.31
C CYS A 382 5.93 -17.27 8.77
N PHE A 383 6.49 -16.35 9.55
CA PHE A 383 6.08 -16.13 10.93
C PHE A 383 4.61 -15.70 11.02
N LEU A 384 4.23 -14.63 10.32
CA LEU A 384 2.86 -14.09 10.35
C LEU A 384 1.85 -15.13 9.84
N ARG A 385 2.21 -15.88 8.79
CA ARG A 385 1.39 -16.97 8.25
C ARG A 385 1.12 -18.05 9.28
N SER A 386 2.17 -18.49 9.99
CA SER A 386 2.06 -19.51 11.04
C SER A 386 1.19 -19.02 12.21
N ARG A 387 1.35 -17.76 12.62
CA ARG A 387 0.53 -17.17 13.67
C ARG A 387 -0.95 -17.07 13.28
N LEU A 388 -1.25 -16.52 12.10
CA LEU A 388 -2.61 -16.39 11.58
C LEU A 388 -3.29 -17.75 11.32
N ALA A 389 -2.52 -18.80 11.02
CA ALA A 389 -3.03 -20.17 10.85
C ALA A 389 -3.71 -20.72 12.12
N THR A 390 -3.36 -20.19 13.30
CA THR A 390 -3.97 -20.53 14.60
C THR A 390 -5.47 -20.23 14.63
N PHE A 391 -5.91 -19.27 13.83
CA PHE A 391 -7.31 -18.82 13.74
C PHE A 391 -8.05 -19.39 12.52
N GLY A 392 -7.38 -20.21 11.71
CA GLY A 392 -7.92 -20.74 10.45
C GLY A 392 -7.77 -19.80 9.24
N VAL A 393 -7.09 -18.65 9.38
CA VAL A 393 -6.99 -17.62 8.32
C VAL A 393 -6.20 -18.07 7.09
N THR A 394 -5.17 -18.90 7.28
CA THR A 394 -4.23 -19.30 6.22
C THR A 394 -4.28 -20.81 5.91
N ARG A 395 -5.29 -21.53 6.42
CA ARG A 395 -5.41 -22.99 6.27
C ARG A 395 -6.08 -23.38 4.94
N LYS A 396 -5.50 -24.37 4.25
CA LYS A 396 -6.12 -24.99 3.08
C LYS A 396 -7.36 -25.81 3.47
N GLY A 397 -8.55 -25.32 3.13
CA GLY A 397 -9.81 -26.05 3.26
C GLY A 397 -10.33 -26.23 4.70
N GLY A 398 -9.91 -25.39 5.66
CA GLY A 398 -10.33 -25.47 7.07
C GLY A 398 -11.37 -24.42 7.44
N GLY A 399 -12.36 -24.78 8.25
CA GLY A 399 -13.32 -23.83 8.83
C GLY A 399 -12.63 -22.82 9.74
N HIS A 400 -13.24 -21.65 9.93
CA HIS A 400 -12.75 -20.66 10.89
C HIS A 400 -12.82 -21.23 12.31
N HIS A 401 -11.74 -21.09 13.07
CA HIS A 401 -11.69 -21.51 14.48
C HIS A 401 -12.22 -20.42 15.42
N LEU A 402 -13.08 -19.55 14.91
CA LEU A 402 -13.53 -18.34 15.59
C LEU A 402 -15.03 -18.38 15.82
N THR A 403 -15.44 -17.79 16.92
CA THR A 403 -16.84 -17.54 17.28
C THR A 403 -16.97 -16.10 17.76
N VAL A 404 -18.14 -15.49 17.58
CA VAL A 404 -18.39 -14.09 17.98
C VAL A 404 -19.35 -14.09 19.17
N ARG A 405 -19.07 -13.25 20.17
CA ARG A 405 -19.92 -13.02 21.35
C ARG A 405 -20.24 -11.55 21.49
N ARG A 406 -21.51 -11.21 21.69
CA ARG A 406 -21.95 -9.82 21.83
C ARG A 406 -22.21 -9.45 23.29
N TRP A 407 -21.81 -8.24 23.63
CA TRP A 407 -21.93 -7.66 24.95
C TRP A 407 -22.60 -6.30 24.86
N LYS A 408 -23.37 -5.96 25.89
CA LYS A 408 -23.98 -4.64 26.04
C LYS A 408 -23.49 -4.00 27.33
N SER A 409 -23.13 -2.73 27.24
CA SER A 409 -22.87 -1.91 28.42
C SER A 409 -24.20 -1.58 29.12
N ARG A 410 -24.24 -1.77 30.43
CA ARG A 410 -25.39 -1.42 31.28
C ARG A 410 -24.88 -0.53 32.41
N VAL A 411 -25.59 0.57 32.64
CA VAL A 411 -25.37 1.42 33.81
C VAL A 411 -26.38 0.99 34.86
N ASP A 412 -25.91 0.33 35.91
CA ASP A 412 -26.77 0.00 37.05
C ASP A 412 -27.01 1.28 37.86
N VAL A 413 -28.23 1.80 37.81
CA VAL A 413 -28.68 2.85 38.74
C VAL A 413 -28.93 2.16 40.07
N VAL A 414 -28.04 2.34 41.03
CA VAL A 414 -28.26 1.86 42.40
C VAL A 414 -29.41 2.68 42.97
N SER A 415 -30.60 2.08 43.11
CA SER A 415 -31.66 2.66 43.92
C SER A 415 -31.26 2.51 45.39
N ASP A 416 -30.86 3.62 46.02
CA ASP A 416 -30.57 3.68 47.46
C ASP A 416 -31.85 3.37 48.27
N GLY A 417 -32.05 2.09 48.56
CA GLY A 417 -32.70 1.65 49.79
C GLY A 417 -31.59 1.22 50.74
N ASP A 418 -31.36 2.00 51.80
CA ASP A 418 -30.44 1.75 52.90
C ASP A 418 -28.94 2.00 52.64
N ARG A 419 -28.54 3.27 52.65
CA ARG A 419 -27.43 3.78 53.49
C ARG A 419 -27.32 5.30 53.42
N MET A 420 -27.67 5.93 54.53
CA MET A 420 -27.47 7.35 54.78
C MET A 420 -25.97 7.59 55.06
N GLY A 421 -25.20 7.87 54.02
CA GLY A 421 -23.78 8.21 54.11
C GLY A 421 -23.31 8.81 52.79
N MET A 422 -22.92 10.09 52.81
CA MET A 422 -22.45 10.81 51.64
C MET A 422 -21.20 10.15 51.05
N SER A 423 -21.36 9.36 49.99
CA SER A 423 -20.32 9.09 49.00
C SER A 423 -20.87 9.43 47.62
N ASN A 424 -20.09 10.16 46.83
CA ASN A 424 -20.37 10.40 45.41
C ASN A 424 -20.39 9.06 44.67
N ASN A 425 -21.53 8.36 44.66
CA ASN A 425 -21.71 7.11 43.92
C ASN A 425 -21.85 7.43 42.44
N VAL A 426 -20.71 7.48 41.75
CA VAL A 426 -20.68 7.46 40.28
C VAL A 426 -21.23 6.09 39.84
N PRO A 427 -22.27 6.04 38.98
CA PRO A 427 -22.77 4.78 38.44
C PRO A 427 -21.61 3.98 37.81
N ILE A 428 -21.43 2.72 38.20
CA ILE A 428 -20.36 1.88 37.66
C ILE A 428 -20.91 1.15 36.43
N PRO A 429 -20.47 1.47 35.21
CA PRO A 429 -20.90 0.75 34.03
C PRO A 429 -20.37 -0.69 34.07
N ARG A 430 -21.24 -1.66 33.77
CA ARG A 430 -20.93 -3.09 33.70
C ARG A 430 -21.23 -3.64 32.31
N LEU A 431 -20.48 -4.64 31.88
CA LEU A 431 -20.76 -5.37 30.65
C LEU A 431 -21.63 -6.59 30.95
N THR A 432 -22.74 -6.71 30.23
CA THR A 432 -23.62 -7.88 30.28
C THR A 432 -23.58 -8.57 28.93
N LEU A 433 -23.34 -9.88 28.91
CA LEU A 433 -23.41 -10.68 27.69
C LEU A 433 -24.85 -10.69 27.19
N THR A 434 -25.06 -10.42 25.90
CA THR A 434 -26.42 -10.42 25.29
C THR A 434 -26.87 -11.81 24.86
N ASP A 435 -25.91 -12.70 24.64
CA ASP A 435 -26.12 -14.06 24.19
C ASP A 435 -26.24 -15.01 25.41
N ASP A 436 -26.78 -16.21 25.24
CA ASP A 436 -27.06 -17.15 26.35
C ASP A 436 -25.83 -17.75 27.05
N GLY A 437 -24.63 -17.21 26.80
CA GLY A 437 -23.36 -17.74 27.28
C GLY A 437 -22.77 -18.83 26.38
N THR A 438 -23.55 -19.36 25.43
CA THR A 438 -23.07 -20.35 24.46
C THR A 438 -22.59 -19.63 23.20
N ALA A 439 -21.35 -19.91 22.78
CA ALA A 439 -20.84 -19.40 21.51
C ALA A 439 -21.53 -20.18 20.37
N PRO A 440 -22.08 -19.49 19.34
CA PRO A 440 -22.67 -20.16 18.18
C PRO A 440 -21.69 -21.17 17.59
N GLU A 441 -22.19 -22.30 17.09
CA GLU A 441 -21.33 -23.36 16.55
C GLU A 441 -20.68 -22.99 15.21
N SER A 442 -21.23 -21.99 14.51
CA SER A 442 -20.74 -21.52 13.21
C SER A 442 -20.16 -20.10 13.30
N TRP A 443 -19.00 -19.91 12.67
CA TRP A 443 -18.44 -18.60 12.39
C TRP A 443 -19.38 -17.78 11.48
N ASP A 444 -19.64 -16.53 11.86
CA ASP A 444 -20.36 -15.55 11.05
C ASP A 444 -19.61 -14.22 11.05
N SER A 445 -18.90 -13.91 9.96
CA SER A 445 -18.18 -12.66 9.80
C SER A 445 -19.10 -11.45 9.69
N ALA A 446 -20.34 -11.62 9.21
CA ALA A 446 -21.32 -10.53 9.11
C ALA A 446 -21.77 -10.04 10.49
N ALA A 447 -21.47 -10.80 11.55
CA ALA A 447 -21.77 -10.42 12.92
C ALA A 447 -20.82 -9.35 13.50
N ILE A 448 -19.69 -9.06 12.84
CA ILE A 448 -18.66 -8.11 13.28
C ILE A 448 -18.84 -6.78 12.54
N PRO A 449 -18.98 -5.64 13.23
CA PRO A 449 -19.30 -4.36 12.59
C PRO A 449 -18.10 -3.66 11.94
N PHE A 450 -16.88 -4.21 12.08
CA PHE A 450 -15.64 -3.62 11.57
C PHE A 450 -14.60 -4.69 11.20
N PRO A 451 -13.69 -4.41 10.25
CA PRO A 451 -12.75 -5.39 9.70
C PRO A 451 -11.61 -5.82 10.65
N PHE A 452 -11.29 -5.02 11.68
CA PHE A 452 -10.17 -5.29 12.58
C PHE A 452 -10.58 -5.39 14.06
N PRO A 453 -11.14 -6.53 14.48
CA PRO A 453 -11.47 -6.78 15.89
C PRO A 453 -10.28 -7.11 16.79
N CYS A 454 -9.30 -7.89 16.29
CA CYS A 454 -8.04 -8.23 16.94
C CYS A 454 -7.06 -8.68 15.85
N GLY A 455 -5.77 -8.69 16.15
CA GLY A 455 -4.74 -9.19 15.23
C GLY A 455 -3.47 -8.37 15.25
N TYR A 456 -2.71 -8.41 14.16
CA TYR A 456 -1.45 -7.69 14.05
C TYR A 456 -1.66 -6.30 13.47
N ALA A 457 -1.11 -5.27 14.11
CA ALA A 457 -0.98 -3.92 13.58
C ALA A 457 0.50 -3.56 13.49
N GLY A 458 0.97 -3.05 12.36
CA GLY A 458 2.40 -2.90 12.12
C GLY A 458 2.75 -2.48 10.71
N PHE A 459 3.98 -2.78 10.31
CA PHE A 459 4.51 -2.37 9.02
C PHE A 459 5.47 -3.37 8.38
N PHE A 460 5.57 -3.25 7.05
CA PHE A 460 6.61 -3.81 6.20
C PHE A 460 7.45 -2.68 5.63
N GLY A 461 8.77 -2.70 5.85
CA GLY A 461 9.71 -1.75 5.26
C GLY A 461 10.02 -2.07 3.80
N TYR A 462 10.45 -1.07 3.04
CA TYR A 462 10.69 -1.16 1.60
C TYR A 462 11.78 -2.19 1.23
N GLU A 463 12.79 -2.36 2.08
CA GLU A 463 13.88 -3.33 1.87
C GLU A 463 13.39 -4.80 1.91
N LEU A 464 12.18 -5.07 2.41
CA LEU A 464 11.57 -6.40 2.29
C LEU A 464 11.34 -6.82 0.83
N ARG A 465 11.53 -5.93 -0.15
CA ARG A 465 11.64 -6.30 -1.58
C ARG A 465 12.64 -7.42 -1.83
N HIS A 466 13.70 -7.51 -1.04
CA HIS A 466 14.69 -8.58 -1.15
C HIS A 466 14.15 -9.92 -0.65
N VAL A 467 13.30 -9.91 0.39
CA VAL A 467 12.61 -11.11 0.88
C VAL A 467 11.55 -11.53 -0.13
N THR A 468 10.67 -10.61 -0.55
CA THR A 468 9.61 -10.94 -1.51
C THR A 468 10.19 -11.44 -2.83
N GLY A 469 11.31 -10.87 -3.27
CA GLY A 469 12.00 -11.33 -4.47
C GLY A 469 12.48 -12.78 -4.41
N SER A 470 12.89 -13.27 -3.23
CA SER A 470 13.30 -14.67 -3.05
C SER A 470 12.15 -15.67 -3.23
N TYR A 471 10.90 -15.23 -3.05
CA TYR A 471 9.70 -16.05 -3.29
C TYR A 471 9.32 -16.16 -4.76
N VAL A 472 9.77 -15.21 -5.60
CA VAL A 472 9.28 -15.03 -6.97
C VAL A 472 10.25 -15.60 -8.03
N GLY A 473 11.44 -16.10 -7.64
CA GLY A 473 12.28 -16.94 -8.54
C GLY A 473 13.77 -17.05 -8.16
N PRO A 474 14.53 -17.95 -8.83
CA PRO A 474 15.94 -18.21 -8.52
C PRO A 474 16.88 -17.03 -8.84
N GLN A 475 16.53 -16.16 -9.78
CA GLN A 475 17.42 -15.11 -10.29
C GLN A 475 17.42 -13.82 -9.46
N MET A 476 16.39 -13.58 -8.64
CA MET A 476 16.42 -12.49 -7.65
C MET A 476 17.47 -12.73 -6.54
N GLN A 477 18.06 -13.93 -6.49
CA GLN A 477 19.21 -14.25 -5.64
C GLN A 477 20.52 -13.62 -6.16
N ASN A 478 20.63 -13.36 -7.46
CA ASN A 478 21.85 -12.81 -8.06
C ASN A 478 21.95 -11.27 -7.97
N VAL A 479 20.82 -10.57 -7.81
CA VAL A 479 20.81 -9.12 -7.55
C VAL A 479 21.16 -8.82 -6.08
N SER A 480 20.96 -9.76 -5.16
CA SER A 480 21.17 -9.56 -3.73
C SER A 480 22.49 -10.09 -3.18
N SER A 481 23.29 -10.85 -3.93
CA SER A 481 24.51 -11.44 -3.36
C SER A 481 25.68 -10.46 -3.23
N GLN A 482 25.69 -9.34 -3.98
CA GLN A 482 26.79 -8.38 -3.94
C GLN A 482 26.57 -7.15 -3.06
N ARG A 483 25.34 -6.82 -2.66
CA ARG A 483 25.04 -5.82 -1.63
C ARG A 483 23.68 -6.10 -1.00
N ILE A 484 23.56 -7.07 -0.08
CA ILE A 484 22.63 -6.85 1.05
C ILE A 484 23.29 -5.73 1.86
N THR A 485 23.18 -4.49 1.39
CA THR A 485 23.22 -3.35 2.29
C THR A 485 21.94 -3.48 3.10
N SER A 486 22.00 -4.37 4.10
CA SER A 486 21.15 -4.27 5.28
C SER A 486 21.02 -2.81 5.69
N ASN A 487 20.02 -2.47 6.49
CA ASN A 487 19.96 -1.26 7.31
C ASN A 487 21.17 -1.07 8.27
N ARG A 488 22.41 -1.22 7.79
CA ARG A 488 23.66 -0.69 8.37
C ARG A 488 23.55 0.83 8.26
N GLY A 489 22.66 1.43 9.04
CA GLY A 489 22.45 2.87 9.05
C GLY A 489 21.08 3.34 9.54
N THR A 490 20.01 2.54 9.41
CA THR A 490 18.71 2.93 9.95
C THR A 490 18.51 2.26 11.31
N ASP A 491 18.08 3.05 12.29
CA ASP A 491 17.84 2.62 13.66
C ASP A 491 16.47 1.89 13.80
N VAL A 492 15.82 1.52 12.68
CA VAL A 492 14.45 0.95 12.60
C VAL A 492 14.49 -0.42 11.89
N PRO A 493 13.76 -1.44 12.38
CA PRO A 493 13.71 -2.76 11.75
C PRO A 493 13.02 -2.74 10.38
N ASP A 494 13.29 -3.74 9.55
CA ASP A 494 12.69 -3.90 8.21
C ASP A 494 11.22 -4.35 8.26
N ALA A 495 10.75 -4.86 9.41
CA ALA A 495 9.33 -4.94 9.74
C ALA A 495 9.14 -4.95 11.25
N ALA A 496 8.00 -4.42 11.71
CA ALA A 496 7.56 -4.58 13.09
C ALA A 496 6.04 -4.68 13.21
N TRP A 497 5.57 -5.58 14.06
CA TRP A 497 4.16 -5.89 14.25
C TRP A 497 3.81 -6.06 15.73
N ILE A 498 2.69 -5.47 16.13
CA ILE A 498 2.09 -5.60 17.46
C ILE A 498 0.85 -6.48 17.31
N PHE A 499 0.87 -7.68 17.91
CA PHE A 499 -0.35 -8.45 18.11
C PHE A 499 -1.15 -7.81 19.25
N SER A 500 -2.34 -7.32 18.91
CA SER A 500 -3.28 -6.79 19.87
C SER A 500 -4.45 -7.75 20.02
N ASP A 501 -4.59 -8.26 21.23
CA ASP A 501 -5.67 -9.16 21.62
C ASP A 501 -6.91 -8.40 22.15
N ARG A 502 -6.85 -7.07 22.16
CA ARG A 502 -7.91 -6.19 22.63
C ARG A 502 -7.76 -4.77 22.10
N LEU A 503 -8.87 -4.16 21.69
CA LEU A 503 -8.90 -2.89 20.97
C LEU A 503 -10.06 -2.00 21.44
N ILE A 504 -9.87 -0.69 21.34
CA ILE A 504 -10.96 0.29 21.24
C ILE A 504 -11.14 0.60 19.75
N VAL A 505 -12.36 0.47 19.26
CA VAL A 505 -12.72 0.79 17.87
C VAL A 505 -13.76 1.90 17.88
N VAL A 506 -13.52 2.96 17.11
CA VAL A 506 -14.40 4.13 17.04
C VAL A 506 -14.98 4.21 15.63
N ASN A 507 -16.29 4.10 15.50
CA ASN A 507 -16.98 4.42 14.25
C ASN A 507 -17.33 5.91 14.23
N HIS A 508 -16.63 6.68 13.38
CA HIS A 508 -16.84 8.13 13.28
C HIS A 508 -18.13 8.54 12.55
N GLU A 509 -18.75 7.63 11.79
CA GLU A 509 -19.99 7.91 11.07
C GLU A 509 -21.21 7.76 11.98
N SER A 510 -21.29 6.65 12.73
CA SER A 510 -22.37 6.43 13.70
C SER A 510 -22.09 7.07 15.07
N ASP A 511 -20.85 7.53 15.29
CA ASP A 511 -20.34 8.02 16.57
C ASP A 511 -20.51 6.95 17.67
N GLU A 512 -20.19 5.70 17.31
CA GLU A 512 -20.24 4.53 18.18
C GLU A 512 -18.83 4.12 18.60
N VAL A 513 -18.68 3.72 19.87
CA VAL A 513 -17.43 3.17 20.40
C VAL A 513 -17.65 1.70 20.72
N PHE A 514 -16.73 0.87 20.26
CA PHE A 514 -16.72 -0.56 20.51
C PHE A 514 -15.50 -0.97 21.30
N LEU A 515 -15.67 -1.93 22.19
CA LEU A 515 -14.59 -2.70 22.79
C LEU A 515 -14.55 -4.06 22.12
N SER A 516 -13.37 -4.49 21.69
CA SER A 516 -13.15 -5.81 21.12
C SER A 516 -12.04 -6.52 21.87
N TRP A 517 -12.20 -7.81 22.20
CA TRP A 517 -11.15 -8.60 22.83
C TRP A 517 -11.25 -10.10 22.53
N LEU A 518 -10.09 -10.76 22.50
CA LEU A 518 -9.92 -12.15 22.15
C LEU A 518 -9.79 -13.04 23.40
N THR A 519 -10.51 -14.16 23.41
CA THR A 519 -10.45 -15.17 24.48
C THR A 519 -10.42 -16.58 23.91
N PRO A 520 -9.72 -17.54 24.54
CA PRO A 520 -9.83 -18.94 24.17
C PRO A 520 -11.20 -19.53 24.61
N SER A 521 -11.75 -20.46 23.83
CA SER A 521 -13.02 -21.13 24.16
C SER A 521 -12.84 -22.18 25.27
N LEU A 522 -13.70 -22.15 26.29
CA LEU A 522 -13.67 -23.07 27.44
C LEU A 522 -14.65 -24.28 27.32
N LYS A 523 -15.19 -24.59 26.12
CA LYS A 523 -16.25 -25.61 25.98
C LYS A 523 -15.88 -26.95 26.67
N GLN A 524 -16.82 -27.46 27.48
CA GLN A 524 -16.75 -28.79 28.07
C GLN A 524 -17.26 -29.84 27.07
N GLY A 525 -16.45 -30.85 26.75
CA GLY A 525 -16.94 -32.15 26.32
C GLY A 525 -16.61 -32.59 24.90
N GLY A 526 -15.69 -33.55 24.81
CA GLY A 526 -15.42 -34.40 23.67
C GLY A 526 -14.09 -35.11 23.92
N SER A 527 -14.09 -36.42 24.14
CA SER A 527 -12.88 -37.20 24.40
C SER A 527 -11.96 -37.16 23.17
N SER A 528 -11.12 -36.14 23.02
CA SER A 528 -10.01 -36.18 22.09
C SER A 528 -8.86 -36.91 22.76
N ARG A 529 -8.32 -37.92 22.05
CA ARG A 529 -7.18 -38.70 22.53
C ARG A 529 -6.00 -37.76 22.78
N SER A 530 -5.39 -37.91 23.95
CA SER A 530 -4.18 -37.22 24.36
C SER A 530 -3.06 -37.34 23.31
N SER A 531 -2.82 -36.28 22.56
CA SER A 531 -1.49 -35.96 22.04
C SER A 531 -1.06 -34.66 22.71
N GLY A 532 -0.13 -34.75 23.67
CA GLY A 532 0.38 -33.62 24.47
C GLY A 532 1.23 -32.62 23.67
N ALA A 533 0.83 -32.26 22.46
CA ALA A 533 1.47 -31.24 21.66
C ALA A 533 0.71 -29.92 21.85
N THR A 534 1.40 -28.91 22.40
CA THR A 534 0.96 -27.51 22.32
C THR A 534 0.82 -27.11 20.85
N ALA A 535 -0.06 -26.15 20.52
CA ALA A 535 -0.20 -25.59 19.16
C ALA A 535 1.14 -25.09 18.57
N PHE A 536 2.14 -24.91 19.43
CA PHE A 536 3.54 -24.72 19.09
C PHE A 536 4.38 -25.53 20.08
N SER A 537 4.77 -26.76 19.72
CA SER A 537 5.71 -27.55 20.51
C SER A 537 7.07 -26.83 20.56
N GLY A 538 7.59 -26.56 21.77
CA GLY A 538 8.91 -25.95 21.96
C GLY A 538 8.94 -24.46 22.34
N LEU A 539 7.79 -23.80 22.51
CA LEU A 539 7.76 -22.46 23.11
C LEU A 539 8.06 -22.52 24.61
N CYS A 540 8.78 -21.51 25.15
CA CYS A 540 8.97 -21.37 26.59
C CYS A 540 7.61 -21.33 27.32
N PRO A 541 7.48 -21.95 28.51
CA PRO A 541 6.26 -21.85 29.32
C PRO A 541 5.78 -20.41 29.58
N CYS A 542 6.72 -19.48 29.63
CA CYS A 542 6.50 -18.03 29.76
C CYS A 542 5.83 -17.37 28.55
N HIS A 543 5.90 -17.98 27.37
CA HIS A 543 5.37 -17.42 26.13
C HIS A 543 3.83 -17.29 26.21
N PRO A 544 3.21 -16.21 25.72
CA PRO A 544 1.76 -15.97 25.90
C PRO A 544 0.89 -17.06 25.32
N TRP A 545 1.37 -17.68 24.26
CA TRP A 545 0.71 -18.73 23.51
C TRP A 545 1.02 -20.16 24.01
N ALA A 546 1.91 -20.30 25.02
CA ALA A 546 2.40 -21.58 25.54
C ALA A 546 1.52 -22.14 26.69
N PHE A 547 0.20 -22.17 26.50
CA PHE A 547 -0.75 -22.64 27.52
C PHE A 547 -1.46 -23.96 27.20
N GLY A 548 -1.02 -24.74 26.19
CA GLY A 548 -1.52 -26.12 26.00
C GLY A 548 -3.06 -26.23 26.05
N ASP A 549 -3.55 -27.21 26.78
CA ASP A 549 -4.95 -27.34 27.24
C ASP A 549 -5.09 -26.96 28.73
N ASP A 550 -4.23 -26.07 29.22
CA ASP A 550 -4.22 -25.58 30.61
C ASP A 550 -5.46 -24.72 30.85
N LYS A 551 -6.51 -25.37 31.38
CA LYS A 551 -7.80 -24.73 31.66
C LYS A 551 -7.68 -23.57 32.65
N ASP A 552 -6.77 -23.66 33.61
CA ASP A 552 -6.60 -22.62 34.64
C ASP A 552 -5.98 -21.37 34.00
N ARG A 553 -4.95 -21.55 33.16
CA ARG A 553 -4.36 -20.46 32.40
C ARG A 553 -5.34 -19.84 31.39
N MET A 554 -6.15 -20.66 30.71
CA MET A 554 -7.22 -20.16 29.83
C MET A 554 -8.27 -19.35 30.60
N ALA A 555 -8.72 -19.83 31.76
CA ALA A 555 -9.66 -19.11 32.61
C ALA A 555 -9.07 -17.79 33.12
N ALA A 556 -7.78 -17.76 33.46
CA ALA A 556 -7.07 -16.55 33.84
C ALA A 556 -7.03 -15.52 32.69
N ILE A 557 -6.76 -15.95 31.46
CA ILE A 557 -6.80 -15.08 30.26
C ILE A 557 -8.20 -14.48 30.10
N CYS A 558 -9.26 -15.31 30.14
CA CYS A 558 -10.65 -14.83 30.03
C CYS A 558 -10.97 -13.79 31.10
N LYS A 559 -10.57 -14.02 32.35
CA LYS A 559 -10.79 -13.10 33.47
C LYS A 559 -10.06 -11.77 33.27
N LEU A 560 -8.78 -11.80 32.90
CA LEU A 560 -7.98 -10.60 32.66
C LEU A 560 -8.55 -9.74 31.53
N GLN A 561 -9.01 -10.37 30.45
CA GLN A 561 -9.61 -9.65 29.33
C GLN A 561 -10.96 -9.01 29.69
N GLN A 562 -11.81 -9.72 30.44
CA GLN A 562 -13.06 -9.13 30.92
C GLN A 562 -12.81 -7.96 31.87
N GLN A 563 -11.84 -8.09 32.79
CA GLN A 563 -11.44 -7.00 33.68
C GLN A 563 -10.93 -5.79 32.91
N TRP A 564 -10.10 -6.00 31.88
CA TRP A 564 -9.67 -4.92 30.98
C TRP A 564 -10.86 -4.22 30.33
N ALA A 565 -11.82 -4.97 29.78
CA ALA A 565 -12.98 -4.39 29.10
C ALA A 565 -13.82 -3.52 30.06
N GLU A 566 -14.05 -3.97 31.29
CA GLU A 566 -14.77 -3.20 32.32
C GLU A 566 -14.00 -1.96 32.78
N MET A 567 -12.67 -2.05 32.93
CA MET A 567 -11.84 -0.89 33.29
C MET A 567 -11.79 0.15 32.17
N THR A 568 -11.63 -0.28 30.91
CA THR A 568 -11.65 0.61 29.74
C THR A 568 -13.01 1.29 29.60
N LEU A 569 -14.11 0.58 29.83
CA LEU A 569 -15.46 1.15 29.84
C LEU A 569 -15.60 2.28 30.87
N ARG A 570 -15.00 2.11 32.07
CA ARG A 570 -14.96 3.17 33.10
C ARG A 570 -14.11 4.35 32.64
N ALA A 571 -12.94 4.11 32.04
CA ALA A 571 -12.09 5.17 31.52
C ALA A 571 -12.80 6.01 30.44
N ILE A 572 -13.50 5.36 29.50
CA ILE A 572 -14.31 6.04 28.48
C ILE A 572 -15.43 6.87 29.12
N SER A 573 -16.10 6.32 30.14
CA SER A 573 -17.16 7.03 30.87
C SER A 573 -16.64 8.28 31.61
N MET A 574 -15.44 8.18 32.19
CA MET A 574 -14.77 9.32 32.85
C MET A 574 -14.33 10.38 31.85
N ALA A 575 -13.69 10.00 30.74
CA ALA A 575 -13.29 10.91 29.67
C ALA A 575 -14.47 11.68 29.07
N SER A 576 -15.66 11.08 29.09
CA SER A 576 -16.91 11.71 28.66
C SER A 576 -17.47 12.73 29.67
N SER A 577 -17.07 12.65 30.96
CA SER A 577 -17.64 13.45 32.06
C SER A 577 -17.00 14.82 32.31
N THR A 578 -15.85 15.09 31.68
CA THR A 578 -15.06 16.32 31.85
C THR A 578 -15.60 17.54 31.10
N VAL A 579 -16.74 17.43 30.41
CA VAL A 579 -17.43 18.57 29.78
C VAL A 579 -18.54 19.10 30.71
N SER A 580 -18.15 19.86 31.74
CA SER A 580 -19.10 20.63 32.55
C SER A 580 -19.35 21.99 31.90
N VAL A 581 -20.39 22.09 31.07
CA VAL A 581 -20.94 23.40 30.68
C VAL A 581 -21.54 24.03 31.94
N LYS A 582 -20.93 25.09 32.48
CA LYS A 582 -21.57 25.93 33.50
C LYS A 582 -22.81 26.59 32.87
N PRO A 583 -24.01 26.48 33.48
CA PRO A 583 -25.18 27.21 33.01
C PRO A 583 -25.05 28.67 33.45
N SER A 584 -24.54 29.54 32.57
CA SER A 584 -24.65 30.99 32.76
C SER A 584 -25.91 31.50 32.08
N SER A 585 -26.82 32.01 32.91
CA SER A 585 -28.01 32.80 32.65
C SER A 585 -28.21 33.38 31.24
N VAL A 586 -29.39 33.08 30.72
CA VAL A 586 -30.07 33.72 29.58
C VAL A 586 -29.93 35.24 29.58
N MET A 587 -29.35 35.77 28.50
CA MET A 587 -29.67 37.08 27.92
C MET A 587 -29.60 36.87 26.40
N GLU A 588 -30.72 37.15 25.73
CA GLU A 588 -30.89 37.00 24.29
C GLU A 588 -29.84 37.82 23.52
N GLY A 589 -29.09 37.14 22.64
CA GLY A 589 -28.15 37.76 21.71
C GLY A 589 -27.54 36.69 20.82
N ASN A 590 -27.84 36.75 19.52
CA ASN A 590 -27.24 35.92 18.48
C ASN A 590 -25.72 36.02 18.53
N ASP A 591 -25.04 34.99 19.05
CA ASP A 591 -23.66 34.62 18.69
C ASP A 591 -23.36 33.22 19.23
N ALA A 592 -23.11 32.27 18.32
CA ALA A 592 -22.74 30.90 18.64
C ALA A 592 -21.29 30.86 19.16
N ALA A 593 -21.13 30.84 20.48
CA ALA A 593 -19.83 30.75 21.14
C ALA A 593 -19.15 29.39 20.89
N GLN A 594 -18.03 29.42 20.16
CA GLN A 594 -17.03 28.35 20.08
C GLN A 594 -16.29 28.20 21.42
N LEU A 595 -16.32 27.02 22.02
CA LEU A 595 -15.36 26.59 23.06
C LEU A 595 -14.04 26.14 22.39
N PRO A 596 -12.89 26.20 23.10
CA PRO A 596 -11.60 26.47 22.48
C PRO A 596 -11.04 25.26 21.73
N CYS A 597 -11.27 25.22 20.42
CA CYS A 597 -10.25 24.70 19.52
C CYS A 597 -8.99 25.56 19.72
N PHE A 598 -7.82 24.94 19.83
CA PHE A 598 -6.55 25.65 19.70
C PHE A 598 -6.65 26.62 18.52
N ARG A 599 -6.49 27.94 18.80
CA ARG A 599 -6.65 29.01 17.80
C ARG A 599 -5.86 28.66 16.54
N VAL A 600 -6.58 28.29 15.49
CA VAL A 600 -6.10 28.44 14.12
C VAL A 600 -5.93 29.94 13.95
N LEU A 601 -4.69 30.39 13.74
CA LEU A 601 -4.46 31.76 13.30
C LEU A 601 -5.05 31.89 11.90
N ASP A 602 -6.07 32.73 11.76
CA ASP A 602 -6.55 33.15 10.45
C ASP A 602 -5.41 33.81 9.67
N PRO A 603 -5.32 33.62 8.35
CA PRO A 603 -4.37 34.35 7.53
C PRO A 603 -4.68 35.84 7.60
N ILE A 604 -3.66 36.63 7.93
CA ILE A 604 -3.70 38.09 8.03
C ILE A 604 -4.29 38.67 6.74
N SER A 605 -5.47 39.30 6.84
CA SER A 605 -6.06 40.10 5.76
C SER A 605 -5.32 41.44 5.64
N PRO A 606 -4.88 41.87 4.44
CA PRO A 606 -4.34 43.20 4.25
C PRO A 606 -5.49 44.19 4.06
N SER A 607 -5.82 44.95 5.11
CA SER A 607 -6.72 46.08 5.00
C SER A 607 -6.14 47.32 5.67
N GLU A 608 -5.41 48.12 4.90
CA GLU A 608 -5.34 49.56 5.13
C GLU A 608 -5.57 50.30 3.81
N ARG A 609 -6.66 51.07 3.79
CA ARG A 609 -7.11 51.90 2.68
C ARG A 609 -6.38 53.24 2.69
N GLN A 610 -6.01 53.67 1.48
CA GLN A 610 -6.20 55.01 0.88
C GLN A 610 -5.94 56.28 1.71
N GLN A 611 -5.08 57.16 1.17
CA GLN A 611 -5.44 58.57 0.93
C GLN A 611 -4.87 59.11 -0.40
N PRO A 612 -5.51 60.13 -1.06
CA PRO A 612 -5.28 60.52 -2.45
C PRO A 612 -4.64 61.92 -2.64
N GLY A 613 -3.96 62.16 -3.78
CA GLY A 613 -3.53 63.51 -4.19
C GLY A 613 -2.58 63.64 -5.41
N VAL A 614 -3.12 63.61 -6.64
CA VAL A 614 -3.03 64.61 -7.77
C VAL A 614 -1.73 65.48 -7.92
N PRO A 615 -1.23 65.90 -9.13
CA PRO A 615 -1.15 65.29 -10.49
C PRO A 615 0.12 65.67 -11.36
N ARG A 616 0.17 65.17 -12.63
CA ARG A 616 0.83 65.73 -13.86
C ARG A 616 2.39 65.73 -13.90
N ASP A 617 3.12 65.45 -14.99
CA ASP A 617 2.94 65.73 -16.42
C ASP A 617 3.99 64.97 -17.31
N ARG A 618 3.66 64.79 -18.60
CA ARG A 618 4.51 64.65 -19.83
C ARG A 618 5.46 63.44 -19.98
N ALA A 619 5.25 62.50 -20.93
CA ALA A 619 5.27 62.56 -22.41
C ALA A 619 6.66 62.34 -23.05
N THR A 620 6.88 61.16 -23.65
CA THR A 620 7.54 61.01 -24.97
C THR A 620 7.15 59.68 -25.64
N VAL A 621 7.03 59.73 -26.97
CA VAL A 621 6.51 58.71 -27.91
C VAL A 621 7.68 58.05 -28.67
N CYS A 622 7.38 56.91 -29.34
CA CYS A 622 8.15 56.10 -30.32
C CYS A 622 8.97 54.94 -29.72
N ASN A 623 8.98 53.70 -30.23
CA ASN A 623 8.47 53.09 -31.47
C ASN A 623 8.33 51.55 -31.30
N GLU A 624 7.52 50.94 -32.15
CA GLU A 624 7.22 49.50 -32.25
C GLU A 624 8.41 48.66 -32.77
N SER A 625 8.61 47.46 -32.18
CA SER A 625 8.88 46.19 -32.89
C SER A 625 9.10 45.04 -31.89
N ASN A 626 8.56 43.86 -32.23
CA ASN A 626 8.64 42.53 -31.57
C ASN A 626 7.59 42.18 -30.50
N MET A 627 6.45 41.65 -30.96
CA MET A 627 5.57 40.79 -30.16
C MET A 627 6.14 39.36 -30.11
N SER A 628 6.47 38.90 -28.91
CA SER A 628 6.59 37.49 -28.53
C SER A 628 5.52 37.16 -27.47
N PRO A 629 5.01 35.92 -27.38
CA PRO A 629 3.90 35.59 -26.51
C PRO A 629 4.36 35.44 -25.05
N PHE A 630 3.53 35.98 -24.15
CA PHE A 630 3.67 35.96 -22.69
C PHE A 630 3.92 34.54 -22.13
N LYS A 631 5.12 34.32 -21.58
CA LYS A 631 5.39 33.29 -20.55
C LYS A 631 5.39 33.99 -19.19
N GLY A 632 4.41 33.71 -18.35
CA GLY A 632 4.46 34.06 -16.93
C GLY A 632 5.25 32.99 -16.18
N SER A 633 6.50 33.29 -15.84
CA SER A 633 7.30 32.45 -14.95
C SER A 633 6.90 32.75 -13.51
N LEU A 634 6.45 31.71 -12.80
CA LEU A 634 6.39 31.67 -11.34
C LEU A 634 7.54 30.76 -10.91
N SER A 635 8.77 31.28 -10.98
CA SER A 635 9.99 30.55 -10.63
C SER A 635 10.82 31.43 -9.69
N GLY A 636 10.89 31.10 -8.40
CA GLY A 636 11.83 31.74 -7.48
C GLY A 636 11.54 31.62 -5.97
N ASP A 637 10.29 31.72 -5.53
CA ASP A 637 10.02 32.10 -4.13
C ASP A 637 9.80 30.93 -3.14
N THR A 638 9.42 29.73 -3.59
CA THR A 638 9.05 28.62 -2.68
C THR A 638 10.25 27.85 -2.14
N SER A 639 11.28 27.61 -2.96
CA SER A 639 12.52 26.92 -2.54
C SER A 639 13.32 27.75 -1.52
N PHE A 640 13.34 29.08 -1.69
CA PHE A 640 13.99 29.99 -0.75
C PHE A 640 13.15 30.16 0.52
N ALA A 641 11.82 30.09 0.45
CA ALA A 641 10.95 30.14 1.62
C ALA A 641 11.07 28.91 2.52
N LEU A 642 11.24 27.70 1.98
CA LEU A 642 11.36 26.51 2.83
C LEU A 642 12.72 26.43 3.53
N CYS A 643 13.81 26.65 2.78
CA CYS A 643 15.13 26.80 3.37
C CYS A 643 15.16 28.00 4.30
N SER A 644 14.56 29.15 3.96
CA SER A 644 14.56 30.31 4.87
C SER A 644 13.60 30.17 6.05
N GLU A 645 12.52 29.37 6.01
CA GLU A 645 11.68 29.11 7.19
C GLU A 645 12.32 28.09 8.14
N LEU A 646 12.97 27.05 7.61
CA LEU A 646 13.76 26.09 8.38
C LEU A 646 15.05 26.74 8.92
N THR A 647 15.69 27.60 8.11
CA THR A 647 16.87 28.38 8.51
C THR A 647 16.48 29.57 9.39
N ALA A 648 15.32 30.20 9.24
CA ALA A 648 14.86 31.29 10.12
C ALA A 648 14.49 30.77 11.51
N VAL A 649 13.94 29.55 11.62
CA VAL A 649 13.81 28.87 12.92
C VAL A 649 15.18 28.55 13.54
N ALA A 650 16.24 28.43 12.73
CA ALA A 650 17.63 28.33 13.19
C ALA A 650 18.36 29.70 13.31
N ALA A 651 17.83 30.79 12.77
CA ALA A 651 18.53 32.07 12.59
C ALA A 651 17.90 33.25 13.35
N THR A 652 16.80 33.05 14.09
CA THR A 652 16.35 34.01 15.12
C THR A 652 17.26 33.97 16.34
N HIS A 653 18.54 34.32 16.17
CA HIS A 653 19.43 34.90 17.20
C HIS A 653 20.80 35.25 16.60
N ASN A 654 20.84 36.05 15.52
CA ASN A 654 22.11 36.69 15.12
C ASN A 654 21.87 38.16 14.76
N GLY A 655 21.83 38.99 15.79
CA GLY A 655 21.98 40.44 15.71
C GLY A 655 23.14 40.87 16.60
N VAL A 656 24.31 41.06 15.97
CA VAL A 656 25.46 41.90 16.35
C VAL A 656 25.61 42.25 17.85
N GLY A 657 26.61 41.63 18.49
CA GLY A 657 27.15 42.12 19.77
C GLY A 657 27.70 41.02 20.67
N SER A 658 29.03 40.96 20.77
CA SER A 658 29.82 40.16 21.70
C SER A 658 29.20 39.94 23.09
N ARG A 659 28.75 38.72 23.38
CA ARG A 659 28.91 37.98 24.65
C ARG A 659 28.28 36.60 24.53
N GLU A 660 28.98 35.60 25.05
CA GLU A 660 28.57 34.20 25.15
C GLU A 660 27.11 34.07 25.59
N THR A 661 26.26 33.55 24.69
CA THR A 661 24.93 33.06 25.04
C THR A 661 24.74 31.69 24.37
N THR A 662 24.59 30.68 25.21
CA THR A 662 24.21 29.31 24.90
C THR A 662 22.79 29.28 24.31
N GLY A 663 22.64 29.54 23.01
CA GLY A 663 21.37 29.37 22.29
C GLY A 663 21.31 28.00 21.61
N GLN A 664 20.52 27.07 22.16
CA GLN A 664 20.32 25.74 21.57
C GLN A 664 19.39 25.83 20.33
N ASN A 665 19.91 25.50 19.14
CA ASN A 665 19.06 25.25 17.97
C ASN A 665 18.12 24.06 18.26
N VAL A 666 16.80 24.28 18.14
CA VAL A 666 15.77 23.29 18.53
C VAL A 666 15.59 22.19 17.49
N MET A 667 15.94 22.46 16.23
CA MET A 667 15.87 21.50 15.12
C MET A 667 16.92 21.84 14.06
N ALA A 668 17.62 20.83 13.54
CA ALA A 668 18.51 20.94 12.38
C ALA A 668 18.09 19.88 11.35
N VAL A 669 17.89 20.27 10.09
CA VAL A 669 17.49 19.37 9.00
C VAL A 669 18.30 19.61 7.73
N SER A 670 18.49 18.56 6.95
CA SER A 670 19.13 18.59 5.64
C SER A 670 18.54 17.51 4.74
N PHE A 671 18.31 17.84 3.47
CA PHE A 671 18.01 16.82 2.47
C PHE A 671 19.27 16.03 2.15
N ARG A 672 19.08 14.73 1.89
CA ARG A 672 20.12 13.82 1.40
C ARG A 672 20.68 14.29 0.06
N ASP A 673 19.80 14.69 -0.85
CA ASP A 673 20.16 15.20 -2.16
C ASP A 673 19.89 16.71 -2.22
N ASP A 674 20.88 17.47 -2.69
CA ASP A 674 20.63 18.84 -3.13
C ASP A 674 19.93 18.88 -4.49
N ALA A 675 19.47 20.07 -4.89
CA ALA A 675 18.74 20.24 -6.13
C ALA A 675 19.54 19.84 -7.38
N GLY A 676 20.88 19.99 -7.37
CA GLY A 676 21.72 19.62 -8.50
C GLY A 676 21.83 18.09 -8.63
N THR A 677 22.13 17.44 -7.51
CA THR A 677 22.27 15.99 -7.41
C THR A 677 20.97 15.26 -7.75
N TYR A 678 19.83 15.76 -7.25
CA TYR A 678 18.52 15.17 -7.56
C TYR A 678 18.18 15.29 -9.06
N LYS A 679 18.45 16.45 -9.68
CA LYS A 679 18.22 16.66 -11.12
C LYS A 679 19.14 15.80 -11.99
N GLU A 680 20.40 15.61 -11.61
CA GLU A 680 21.29 14.67 -12.31
C GLU A 680 20.76 13.23 -12.28
N LYS A 681 20.19 12.79 -11.14
CA LYS A 681 19.54 11.47 -11.06
C LYS A 681 18.32 11.38 -11.98
N ILE A 682 17.53 12.45 -12.10
CA ILE A 682 16.40 12.52 -13.05
C ILE A 682 16.90 12.38 -14.50
N PHE A 683 17.95 13.09 -14.90
CA PHE A 683 18.48 12.98 -16.27
C PHE A 683 18.92 11.54 -16.59
N LYS A 684 19.61 10.87 -15.66
CA LYS A 684 19.99 9.46 -15.84
C LYS A 684 18.78 8.54 -16.01
N ILE A 685 17.69 8.79 -15.27
CA ILE A 685 16.45 8.03 -15.43
C ILE A 685 15.82 8.28 -16.80
N LEU A 686 15.78 9.53 -17.27
CA LEU A 686 15.26 9.88 -18.59
C LEU A 686 16.05 9.19 -19.71
N ASP A 687 17.38 9.08 -19.57
CA ASP A 687 18.24 8.33 -20.50
C ASP A 687 17.86 6.84 -20.51
N CYS A 688 17.72 6.21 -19.33
CA CYS A 688 17.25 4.82 -19.22
C CYS A 688 15.87 4.62 -19.88
N ILE A 689 14.93 5.53 -19.66
CA ILE A 689 13.60 5.48 -20.28
C ILE A 689 13.72 5.57 -21.81
N ALA A 690 14.56 6.47 -22.33
CA ALA A 690 14.80 6.62 -23.76
C ALA A 690 15.50 5.39 -24.39
N GLU A 691 16.23 4.62 -23.59
CA GLU A 691 16.87 3.36 -23.98
C GLU A 691 15.92 2.16 -23.95
N GLY A 692 14.71 2.34 -23.42
CA GLY A 692 13.71 1.27 -23.29
C GLY A 692 13.87 0.43 -22.03
N GLU A 693 14.71 0.86 -21.09
CA GLU A 693 14.95 0.15 -19.83
C GLU A 693 13.76 0.23 -18.87
N ALA A 694 13.02 1.34 -18.90
CA ALA A 694 11.83 1.53 -18.09
C ALA A 694 10.84 2.48 -18.78
N TYR A 695 9.59 2.45 -18.31
CA TYR A 695 8.52 3.36 -18.68
C TYR A 695 8.40 4.51 -17.68
N GLU A 696 8.59 4.17 -16.40
CA GLU A 696 8.50 5.05 -15.24
C GLU A 696 9.47 4.56 -14.16
N VAL A 697 10.12 5.48 -13.44
CA VAL A 697 10.90 5.17 -12.23
C VAL A 697 10.56 6.17 -11.13
N CYS A 698 10.21 5.70 -9.94
CA CYS A 698 9.93 6.53 -8.77
C CYS A 698 11.23 6.86 -8.02
N LEU A 699 11.77 8.05 -8.27
CA LEU A 699 12.95 8.56 -7.57
C LEU A 699 12.56 9.18 -6.23
N THR A 700 13.33 8.87 -5.19
CA THR A 700 13.08 9.40 -3.84
C THR A 700 14.34 9.95 -3.20
N THR A 701 14.12 10.82 -2.22
CA THR A 701 15.14 11.35 -1.32
C THR A 701 14.58 11.41 0.11
N GLU A 702 15.42 11.78 1.06
CA GLU A 702 15.06 11.84 2.47
C GLU A 702 15.56 13.15 3.10
N LEU A 703 14.70 13.76 3.91
CA LEU A 703 15.05 14.83 4.83
C LEU A 703 15.44 14.19 6.17
N ASP A 704 16.70 14.34 6.55
CA ASP A 704 17.23 13.90 7.84
C ASP A 704 17.29 15.09 8.80
N GLY A 705 17.03 14.86 10.09
CA GLY A 705 17.21 15.90 11.10
C GLY A 705 17.39 15.43 12.52
N THR A 706 17.71 16.37 13.40
CA THR A 706 17.77 16.17 14.85
C THR A 706 16.82 17.15 15.54
N LEU A 707 16.03 16.66 16.49
CA LEU A 707 15.06 17.41 17.28
C LEU A 707 15.45 17.38 18.76
N ASN A 708 15.32 18.52 19.47
CA ASN A 708 15.46 18.51 20.93
C ASN A 708 14.29 17.70 21.55
N PRO A 709 14.56 16.64 22.34
CA PRO A 709 13.52 15.73 22.85
C PRO A 709 12.57 16.39 23.84
N SER A 710 12.94 17.56 24.39
CA SER A 710 12.08 18.36 25.26
C SER A 710 11.04 19.21 24.51
N ALA A 711 11.11 19.31 23.17
CA ALA A 711 10.22 20.18 22.40
C ALA A 711 8.77 19.66 22.37
N PHE A 712 8.57 18.39 22.00
CA PHE A 712 7.26 17.72 22.01
C PHE A 712 7.44 16.21 21.86
N SER A 713 6.45 15.45 22.32
CA SER A 713 6.40 14.00 22.11
C SER A 713 5.90 13.64 20.70
N PRO A 714 6.31 12.48 20.14
CA PRO A 714 5.78 11.99 18.86
C PRO A 714 4.25 11.88 18.82
N LEU A 715 3.62 11.54 19.96
CA LEU A 715 2.16 11.45 20.07
C LEU A 715 1.50 12.84 19.93
N GLN A 716 2.07 13.88 20.55
CA GLN A 716 1.58 15.26 20.39
C GLN A 716 1.71 15.72 18.93
N PHE A 717 2.85 15.41 18.28
CA PHE A 717 3.04 15.68 16.86
C PHE A 717 1.99 14.98 16.00
N TYR A 718 1.73 13.69 16.24
CA TYR A 718 0.72 12.94 15.50
C TYR A 718 -0.69 13.56 15.65
N GLY A 719 -1.07 14.01 16.85
CA GLY A 719 -2.32 14.73 17.07
C GLY A 719 -2.45 15.97 16.19
N GLN A 720 -1.38 16.77 16.09
CA GLN A 720 -1.33 17.94 15.21
C GLN A 720 -1.33 17.57 13.73
N LEU A 721 -0.63 16.51 13.35
CA LEU A 721 -0.58 16.00 11.97
C LEU A 721 -1.98 15.57 11.51
N ARG A 722 -2.70 14.77 12.31
CA ARG A 722 -4.07 14.35 12.00
C ARG A 722 -5.03 15.52 11.83
N CYS A 723 -4.88 16.57 12.64
CA CYS A 723 -5.73 17.76 12.54
C CYS A 723 -5.43 18.59 11.29
N ARG A 724 -4.15 18.76 10.92
CA ARG A 724 -3.73 19.63 9.81
C ARG A 724 -3.76 18.93 8.46
N ASN A 725 -3.51 17.63 8.43
CA ASN A 725 -3.46 16.81 7.23
C ASN A 725 -4.23 15.50 7.47
N PRO A 726 -5.57 15.54 7.55
CA PRO A 726 -6.35 14.33 7.72
C PRO A 726 -6.19 13.43 6.49
N ALA A 727 -5.92 12.15 6.71
CA ALA A 727 -5.69 11.18 5.65
C ALA A 727 -6.48 9.88 5.88
N PRO A 728 -6.94 9.22 4.80
CA PRO A 728 -7.72 7.99 4.86
C PRO A 728 -7.01 6.83 5.53
N PHE A 729 -5.67 6.80 5.50
CA PHE A 729 -4.85 5.72 6.04
C PHE A 729 -3.77 6.24 6.98
N ALA A 730 -4.14 7.17 7.88
CA ALA A 730 -3.22 7.70 8.88
C ALA A 730 -2.88 6.65 9.95
N ALA A 731 -1.66 6.70 10.49
CA ALA A 731 -1.21 5.76 11.51
C ALA A 731 -0.21 6.38 12.48
N PHE A 732 -0.32 6.00 13.75
CA PHE A 732 0.71 6.18 14.77
C PHE A 732 1.14 4.82 15.29
N LEU A 733 2.43 4.55 15.29
CA LEU A 733 3.02 3.36 15.90
C LEU A 733 4.13 3.79 16.86
N ARG A 734 4.17 3.23 18.06
CA ARG A 734 5.26 3.41 19.03
C ARG A 734 5.89 2.07 19.35
N PHE A 735 7.22 2.03 19.30
CA PHE A 735 8.04 0.91 19.73
C PHE A 735 9.16 1.44 20.63
N GLU A 736 8.94 1.41 21.94
CA GLU A 736 9.94 1.80 22.94
C GLU A 736 10.49 0.56 23.65
N GLU A 737 11.81 0.45 23.79
CA GLU A 737 12.37 -0.50 24.73
C GLU A 737 12.25 0.06 26.15
N GLY A 738 11.79 -0.77 27.08
CA GLY A 738 11.77 -0.40 28.49
C GLY A 738 13.21 -0.13 28.94
N ALA A 739 13.43 1.01 29.61
CA ALA A 739 14.66 1.20 30.37
C ALA A 739 14.77 0.03 31.35
N SER A 740 15.64 -0.93 31.06
CA SER A 740 16.13 -1.80 32.12
C SER A 740 16.69 -0.83 33.16
N ALA A 741 16.07 -0.84 34.35
CA ALA A 741 16.54 -0.09 35.48
C ALA A 741 18.06 -0.27 35.54
N SER A 742 18.79 0.81 35.33
CA SER A 742 20.19 0.87 35.66
C SER A 742 20.27 0.47 37.13
N VAL A 743 20.62 -0.80 37.37
CA VAL A 743 21.11 -1.21 38.67
C VAL A 743 22.39 -0.40 38.82
N GLU A 744 22.28 0.75 39.49
CA GLU A 744 23.39 1.35 40.20
C GLU A 744 23.82 0.32 41.24
N GLY A 745 24.66 -0.63 40.79
CA GLY A 745 25.39 -1.53 41.65
C GLY A 745 26.59 -0.76 42.12
N ASP A 746 26.48 -0.23 43.34
CA ASP A 746 27.59 0.28 44.13
C ASP A 746 28.81 -0.63 43.97
N ALA A 747 29.95 0.02 43.79
CA ALA A 747 31.24 -0.62 43.93
C ALA A 747 31.34 -1.27 45.32
N ASP A 748 31.95 -2.47 45.31
CA ASP A 748 32.74 -3.07 46.39
C ASP A 748 32.20 -4.33 47.07
N THR A 749 33.17 -5.19 47.38
CA THR A 749 33.15 -6.48 48.09
C THR A 749 32.90 -7.74 47.24
N GLY A 750 34.02 -8.35 46.86
CA GLY A 750 34.06 -9.61 46.15
C GLY A 750 33.63 -10.81 47.00
N THR A 751 32.97 -11.77 46.35
CA THR A 751 33.17 -13.20 46.58
C THR A 751 32.55 -13.96 45.41
N SER A 752 33.37 -14.75 44.73
CA SER A 752 32.94 -15.65 43.66
C SER A 752 32.26 -16.88 44.26
N PRO A 753 31.22 -17.42 43.59
CA PRO A 753 31.14 -18.86 43.43
C PRO A 753 31.03 -19.25 41.95
N THR A 754 31.93 -20.16 41.59
CA THR A 754 32.07 -20.89 40.33
C THR A 754 30.83 -21.72 40.02
N VAL A 755 30.19 -21.45 38.87
CA VAL A 755 29.38 -22.44 38.13
C VAL A 755 30.04 -22.66 36.78
N THR A 756 30.60 -23.86 36.63
CA THR A 756 31.31 -24.33 35.44
C THR A 756 30.33 -24.77 34.36
N GLY A 757 30.29 -24.03 33.26
CA GLY A 757 29.71 -24.44 31.98
C GLY A 757 30.38 -23.63 30.87
N LYS A 758 31.43 -24.19 30.27
CA LYS A 758 32.19 -23.55 29.18
C LYS A 758 31.29 -23.33 27.96
N LEU A 759 31.01 -22.07 27.65
CA LEU A 759 30.70 -21.64 26.28
C LEU A 759 32.02 -21.59 25.47
N PRO A 760 32.04 -22.01 24.18
CA PRO A 760 33.21 -21.83 23.34
C PRO A 760 33.44 -20.34 23.08
N ALA A 761 34.71 -19.94 23.18
CA ALA A 761 35.18 -18.64 22.73
C ALA A 761 35.14 -18.55 21.20
N GLU A 762 34.92 -17.33 20.69
CA GLU A 762 34.99 -16.87 19.29
C GLU A 762 33.71 -16.96 18.43
N SER A 763 32.79 -16.00 18.65
CA SER A 763 32.14 -15.22 17.58
C SER A 763 31.42 -14.00 18.19
N SER A 764 32.04 -12.82 18.16
CA SER A 764 31.44 -11.56 18.63
C SER A 764 30.46 -11.00 17.60
N HIS A 765 29.26 -11.55 17.55
CA HIS A 765 28.10 -10.93 16.89
C HIS A 765 26.88 -11.04 17.81
N THR A 766 26.88 -10.27 18.90
CA THR A 766 25.63 -9.94 19.58
C THR A 766 24.85 -8.97 18.69
N PRO A 767 23.63 -9.30 18.22
CA PRO A 767 22.82 -8.36 17.47
C PRO A 767 22.47 -7.18 18.39
N CYS A 768 22.80 -5.97 17.95
CA CYS A 768 22.40 -4.76 18.65
C CYS A 768 20.85 -4.67 18.58
N PRO A 769 20.13 -4.58 19.71
CA PRO A 769 18.68 -4.47 19.68
C PRO A 769 18.24 -3.16 19.01
N PRO A 770 17.06 -3.13 18.36
CA PRO A 770 16.54 -1.91 17.71
C PRO A 770 16.28 -0.82 18.75
N ARG A 771 16.75 0.41 18.47
CA ARG A 771 16.51 1.57 19.34
C ARG A 771 15.05 1.98 19.30
N SER A 772 14.54 2.57 20.39
CA SER A 772 13.17 3.09 20.46
C SER A 772 12.83 4.01 19.27
N PHE A 773 11.67 3.80 18.64
CA PHE A 773 11.20 4.60 17.51
C PHE A 773 9.68 4.81 17.54
N SER A 774 9.21 5.85 16.82
CA SER A 774 7.79 6.13 16.61
C SER A 774 7.54 6.57 15.18
N ILE A 775 6.42 6.15 14.60
CA ILE A 775 6.04 6.43 13.23
C ILE A 775 4.76 7.26 13.26
N CYS A 776 4.76 8.40 12.57
CA CYS A 776 3.61 9.28 12.43
C CYS A 776 3.30 9.44 10.94
N CYS A 777 2.34 8.66 10.45
CA CYS A 777 1.98 8.52 9.04
C CYS A 777 0.65 9.21 8.74
N SER A 778 0.59 9.93 7.61
CA SER A 778 -0.60 10.60 7.09
C SER A 778 -0.82 10.22 5.62
N SER A 779 -0.84 8.92 5.33
CA SER A 779 -0.89 8.41 3.96
C SER A 779 -2.29 8.51 3.33
N PRO A 780 -2.40 9.05 2.10
CA PRO A 780 -3.64 9.00 1.32
C PRO A 780 -3.84 7.70 0.54
N GLU A 781 -2.81 6.87 0.38
CA GLU A 781 -2.82 5.81 -0.64
C GLU A 781 -2.95 4.41 -0.03
N ARG A 782 -3.89 3.63 -0.57
CA ARG A 782 -4.08 2.22 -0.22
C ARG A 782 -3.16 1.35 -1.06
N PHE A 783 -2.25 0.63 -0.40
CA PHE A 783 -1.44 -0.39 -1.06
C PHE A 783 -2.31 -1.60 -1.43
N LEU A 784 -2.87 -2.26 -0.43
CA LEU A 784 -3.63 -3.49 -0.62
C LEU A 784 -4.59 -3.74 0.55
N MET A 785 -5.84 -4.09 0.25
CA MET A 785 -6.86 -4.50 1.22
C MET A 785 -7.44 -5.85 0.82
N LYS A 786 -7.79 -6.68 1.80
CA LYS A 786 -8.57 -7.91 1.63
C LYS A 786 -9.86 -7.80 2.44
N SER A 787 -10.99 -7.94 1.77
CA SER A 787 -12.32 -8.03 2.39
C SER A 787 -12.60 -9.43 2.95
N ALA A 788 -13.62 -9.53 3.81
CA ALA A 788 -14.04 -10.80 4.42
C ALA A 788 -14.43 -11.86 3.38
N ASP A 789 -14.97 -11.45 2.25
CA ASP A 789 -15.31 -12.33 1.14
C ASP A 789 -14.12 -12.58 0.20
N GLY A 790 -12.88 -12.19 0.53
CA GLY A 790 -11.69 -12.56 -0.23
C GLY A 790 -11.44 -11.75 -1.51
N TRP A 791 -12.08 -10.58 -1.65
CA TRP A 791 -11.68 -9.62 -2.68
C TRP A 791 -10.48 -8.83 -2.22
N LEU A 792 -9.49 -8.73 -3.12
CA LEU A 792 -8.40 -7.79 -3.01
C LEU A 792 -8.80 -6.47 -3.65
N GLU A 793 -8.32 -5.37 -3.08
CA GLU A 793 -8.45 -4.03 -3.64
C GLU A 793 -7.17 -3.21 -3.43
N SER A 794 -6.75 -2.51 -4.48
CA SER A 794 -5.68 -1.52 -4.44
C SER A 794 -6.18 -0.22 -5.08
N LYS A 795 -5.75 0.93 -4.55
CA LYS A 795 -6.15 2.26 -5.05
C LYS A 795 -4.92 3.10 -5.39
N PRO A 796 -4.25 2.85 -6.54
CA PRO A 796 -3.13 3.67 -6.97
C PRO A 796 -3.55 5.12 -7.22
N ILE A 797 -2.71 6.05 -6.76
CA ILE A 797 -2.92 7.49 -6.90
C ILE A 797 -1.81 8.10 -7.73
N LYS A 798 -2.16 8.96 -8.69
CA LYS A 798 -1.23 9.79 -9.46
C LYS A 798 -1.82 11.18 -9.63
N GLY A 799 -1.00 12.22 -9.76
CA GLY A 799 -1.50 13.59 -9.77
C GLY A 799 -2.16 14.03 -8.46
N THR A 800 -1.82 15.24 -8.02
CA THR A 800 -2.45 15.85 -6.85
C THR A 800 -2.51 17.34 -7.08
N ARG A 801 -3.66 17.95 -6.75
CA ARG A 801 -3.83 19.40 -6.74
C ARG A 801 -4.27 19.85 -5.35
N PRO A 802 -3.84 21.02 -4.86
CA PRO A 802 -4.40 21.59 -3.63
C PRO A 802 -5.88 21.93 -3.82
N ARG A 803 -6.58 22.21 -2.73
CA ARG A 803 -7.90 22.86 -2.82
C ARG A 803 -7.76 24.30 -3.30
N GLY A 804 -8.69 24.75 -4.13
CA GLY A 804 -8.80 26.14 -4.56
C GLY A 804 -9.28 27.04 -3.41
N LYS A 805 -8.90 28.32 -3.45
CA LYS A 805 -9.36 29.32 -2.47
C LYS A 805 -10.78 29.77 -2.76
N THR A 806 -11.23 29.65 -4.02
CA THR A 806 -12.61 29.90 -4.45
C THR A 806 -13.18 28.67 -5.16
N PRO A 807 -14.52 28.51 -5.22
CA PRO A 807 -15.15 27.41 -5.95
C PRO A 807 -14.73 27.33 -7.43
N GLU A 808 -14.49 28.46 -8.08
CA GLU A 808 -14.06 28.53 -9.48
C GLU A 808 -12.63 28.03 -9.65
N GLU A 809 -11.73 28.42 -8.75
CA GLU A 809 -10.35 27.94 -8.71
C GLU A 809 -10.32 26.43 -8.41
N ASP A 810 -11.14 25.97 -7.46
CA ASP A 810 -11.27 24.54 -7.09
C ASP A 810 -11.72 23.71 -8.30
N ALA A 811 -12.75 24.18 -9.02
CA ALA A 811 -13.23 23.52 -10.24
C ALA A 811 -12.19 23.52 -11.38
N ALA A 812 -11.42 24.60 -11.53
CA ALA A 812 -10.35 24.68 -12.51
C ALA A 812 -9.22 23.69 -12.20
N LEU A 813 -8.86 23.53 -10.92
CA LEU A 813 -7.85 22.55 -10.47
C LEU A 813 -8.32 21.10 -10.68
N VAL A 814 -9.61 20.83 -10.46
CA VAL A 814 -10.21 19.52 -10.79
C VAL A 814 -10.14 19.26 -12.30
N ASN A 815 -10.51 20.24 -13.13
CA ASN A 815 -10.45 20.10 -14.59
C ASN A 815 -9.01 19.92 -15.10
N ASP A 816 -8.05 20.66 -14.53
CA ASP A 816 -6.63 20.47 -14.82
C ASP A 816 -6.18 19.04 -14.50
N LEU A 817 -6.48 18.54 -13.29
CA LEU A 817 -6.14 17.17 -12.90
C LEU A 817 -6.82 16.10 -13.78
N ALA A 818 -8.04 16.36 -14.27
CA ALA A 818 -8.77 15.44 -15.14
C ALA A 818 -8.19 15.34 -16.56
N THR A 819 -7.49 16.38 -17.01
CA THR A 819 -7.03 16.54 -18.40
C THR A 819 -5.52 16.57 -18.55
N ASN A 820 -4.78 16.64 -17.45
CA ASN A 820 -3.32 16.66 -17.45
C ASN A 820 -2.77 15.33 -17.99
N GLU A 821 -2.09 15.41 -19.14
CA GLU A 821 -1.59 14.22 -19.83
C GLU A 821 -0.58 13.43 -18.99
N LYS A 822 0.34 14.11 -18.28
CA LYS A 822 1.34 13.45 -17.43
C LYS A 822 0.67 12.62 -16.34
N ASP A 823 -0.28 13.22 -15.62
CA ASP A 823 -0.99 12.55 -14.51
C ASP A 823 -1.80 11.33 -15.02
N LEU A 824 -2.44 11.45 -16.20
CA LEU A 824 -3.19 10.35 -16.82
C LEU A 824 -2.29 9.18 -17.26
N VAL A 825 -1.15 9.46 -17.89
CA VAL A 825 -0.25 8.38 -18.35
C VAL A 825 0.38 7.63 -17.19
N GLU A 826 0.79 8.35 -16.14
CA GLU A 826 1.31 7.77 -14.91
C GLU A 826 0.27 6.87 -14.24
N ASN A 827 -0.97 7.33 -14.17
CA ASN A 827 -2.03 6.54 -13.56
C ASN A 827 -2.27 5.26 -14.35
N LEU A 828 -2.33 5.33 -15.69
CA LEU A 828 -2.54 4.16 -16.54
C LEU A 828 -1.43 3.12 -16.37
N MET A 829 -0.16 3.55 -16.35
CA MET A 829 1.00 2.68 -16.14
C MET A 829 0.88 1.90 -14.84
N ILE A 830 0.58 2.59 -13.73
CA ILE A 830 0.48 1.94 -12.43
C ILE A 830 -0.78 1.07 -12.33
N VAL A 831 -1.89 1.45 -12.94
CA VAL A 831 -3.09 0.59 -12.98
C VAL A 831 -2.79 -0.73 -13.68
N ASP A 832 -2.13 -0.71 -14.84
CA ASP A 832 -1.78 -1.94 -15.54
C ASP A 832 -0.76 -2.78 -14.76
N LEU A 833 0.19 -2.16 -14.06
CA LEU A 833 1.12 -2.85 -13.17
C LEU A 833 0.38 -3.53 -12.00
N VAL A 834 -0.54 -2.82 -11.34
CA VAL A 834 -1.33 -3.37 -10.22
C VAL A 834 -2.23 -4.51 -10.69
N ARG A 835 -2.82 -4.41 -11.90
CA ARG A 835 -3.58 -5.52 -12.50
C ARG A 835 -2.70 -6.77 -12.69
N ASN A 836 -1.46 -6.59 -13.11
CA ASN A 836 -0.50 -7.69 -13.26
C ASN A 836 -0.14 -8.31 -11.91
N ASP A 837 0.13 -7.48 -10.89
CA ASP A 837 0.45 -7.95 -9.53
C ASP A 837 -0.69 -8.81 -8.96
N LEU A 838 -1.94 -8.34 -9.08
CA LEU A 838 -3.12 -9.08 -8.65
C LEU A 838 -3.38 -10.31 -9.55
N GLY A 839 -3.07 -10.23 -10.84
CA GLY A 839 -3.24 -11.29 -11.83
C GLY A 839 -2.44 -12.56 -11.53
N ARG A 840 -1.37 -12.47 -10.72
CA ARG A 840 -0.56 -13.61 -10.25
C ARG A 840 -1.28 -14.47 -9.21
N VAL A 841 -2.09 -13.84 -8.35
CA VAL A 841 -2.71 -14.46 -7.17
C VAL A 841 -4.24 -14.60 -7.27
N CYS A 842 -4.89 -13.82 -8.13
CA CYS A 842 -6.34 -13.81 -8.30
C CYS A 842 -6.83 -14.87 -9.31
N ILE A 843 -8.10 -15.23 -9.16
CA ILE A 843 -8.81 -16.11 -10.09
C ILE A 843 -8.85 -15.45 -11.48
N PRO A 844 -8.46 -16.17 -12.55
CA PRO A 844 -8.57 -15.69 -13.93
C PRO A 844 -9.93 -15.06 -14.25
N GLY A 845 -9.91 -13.86 -14.83
CA GLY A 845 -11.12 -13.13 -15.23
C GLY A 845 -11.81 -12.34 -14.09
N THR A 846 -11.25 -12.36 -12.87
CA THR A 846 -11.77 -11.57 -11.74
C THR A 846 -11.01 -10.28 -11.48
N VAL A 847 -9.88 -10.05 -12.16
CA VAL A 847 -9.13 -8.79 -12.05
C VAL A 847 -9.80 -7.70 -12.88
N LEU A 848 -10.41 -6.74 -12.20
CA LEU A 848 -11.27 -5.68 -12.75
C LEU A 848 -10.78 -4.30 -12.32
N VAL A 849 -11.10 -3.30 -13.14
CA VAL A 849 -10.87 -1.87 -12.82
C VAL A 849 -12.23 -1.16 -12.78
N PRO A 850 -12.98 -1.25 -11.66
CA PRO A 850 -14.31 -0.64 -11.55
C PRO A 850 -14.30 0.88 -11.72
N GLU A 851 -13.23 1.55 -11.28
CA GLU A 851 -13.06 3.00 -11.38
C GLU A 851 -11.67 3.27 -11.96
N LEU A 852 -11.62 4.02 -13.06
CA LEU A 852 -10.39 4.38 -13.76
C LEU A 852 -10.31 5.91 -13.83
N MET A 853 -9.27 6.48 -13.23
CA MET A 853 -8.94 7.91 -13.28
C MET A 853 -10.07 8.80 -12.75
N VAL A 854 -10.66 8.42 -11.61
CA VAL A 854 -11.69 9.21 -10.92
C VAL A 854 -11.02 10.23 -10.01
N ILE A 855 -11.54 11.46 -10.00
CA ILE A 855 -11.06 12.48 -9.07
C ILE A 855 -11.78 12.34 -7.74
N GLU A 856 -11.02 11.98 -6.70
CA GLU A 856 -11.47 12.01 -5.32
C GLU A 856 -11.06 13.35 -4.67
N THR A 857 -12.01 14.01 -4.01
CA THR A 857 -11.78 15.30 -3.34
C THR A 857 -11.73 15.11 -1.83
N TYR A 858 -10.62 15.54 -1.23
CA TYR A 858 -10.36 15.48 0.21
C TYR A 858 -10.38 16.89 0.82
N ALA A 859 -10.20 16.96 2.15
CA ALA A 859 -10.21 18.23 2.88
C ALA A 859 -9.13 19.22 2.39
N THR A 860 -7.96 18.72 1.99
CA THR A 860 -6.79 19.55 1.64
C THR A 860 -6.33 19.41 0.18
N VAL A 861 -6.79 18.39 -0.55
CA VAL A 861 -6.32 18.08 -1.92
C VAL A 861 -7.41 17.43 -2.78
N HIS A 862 -7.24 17.50 -4.10
CA HIS A 862 -7.86 16.62 -5.09
C HIS A 862 -6.83 15.58 -5.56
N GLN A 863 -7.26 14.35 -5.82
CA GLN A 863 -6.39 13.25 -6.24
C GLN A 863 -7.02 12.45 -7.38
N LEU A 864 -6.21 12.05 -8.37
CA LEU A 864 -6.65 11.13 -9.42
C LEU A 864 -6.40 9.69 -8.96
N VAL A 865 -7.49 8.96 -8.78
CA VAL A 865 -7.52 7.65 -8.14
C VAL A 865 -8.11 6.64 -9.12
N SER A 866 -7.51 5.45 -9.17
CA SER A 866 -8.08 4.30 -9.83
C SER A 866 -8.27 3.18 -8.82
N THR A 867 -9.27 2.34 -9.01
CA THR A 867 -9.57 1.20 -8.14
C THR A 867 -9.34 -0.07 -8.94
N VAL A 868 -8.46 -0.95 -8.47
CA VAL A 868 -8.21 -2.29 -9.06
C VAL A 868 -8.63 -3.35 -8.06
N ARG A 869 -9.46 -4.30 -8.49
CA ARG A 869 -9.99 -5.38 -7.65
C ARG A 869 -9.73 -6.75 -8.27
N GLY A 870 -9.56 -7.77 -7.44
CA GLY A 870 -9.42 -9.15 -7.89
C GLY A 870 -9.87 -10.15 -6.83
N LYS A 871 -10.44 -11.28 -7.22
CA LYS A 871 -10.84 -12.33 -6.27
C LYS A 871 -9.63 -13.22 -5.98
N LEU A 872 -9.17 -13.23 -4.73
CA LEU A 872 -8.05 -14.09 -4.32
C LEU A 872 -8.39 -15.56 -4.59
N ARG A 873 -7.43 -16.31 -5.12
CA ARG A 873 -7.58 -17.76 -5.35
C ARG A 873 -7.39 -18.51 -4.03
N GLU A 874 -8.44 -18.50 -3.22
CA GLU A 874 -8.51 -19.24 -1.97
C GLU A 874 -9.02 -20.68 -2.20
N PRO A 875 -8.47 -21.69 -1.49
CA PRO A 875 -7.48 -21.54 -0.42
C PRO A 875 -6.03 -21.73 -0.90
N GLU A 876 -5.76 -21.76 -2.20
CA GLU A 876 -4.41 -21.97 -2.74
C GLU A 876 -3.42 -20.88 -2.32
N MET A 877 -3.91 -19.64 -2.25
CA MET A 877 -3.19 -18.42 -1.92
C MET A 877 -3.80 -17.75 -0.68
N ASP A 878 -2.97 -17.09 0.12
CA ASP A 878 -3.39 -16.24 1.23
C ASP A 878 -3.09 -14.75 0.99
N PHE A 879 -3.48 -13.88 1.93
CA PHE A 879 -3.22 -12.44 1.81
C PHE A 879 -1.72 -12.12 1.77
N LEU A 880 -0.89 -12.90 2.46
CA LEU A 880 0.56 -12.67 2.45
C LEU A 880 1.17 -13.03 1.10
N ASP A 881 0.64 -14.02 0.39
CA ASP A 881 1.02 -14.27 -1.02
C ASP A 881 0.64 -13.08 -1.92
N ALA A 882 -0.50 -12.43 -1.67
CA ALA A 882 -0.88 -11.21 -2.38
C ALA A 882 0.06 -10.03 -2.07
N VAL A 883 0.49 -9.88 -0.82
CA VAL A 883 1.53 -8.91 -0.44
C VAL A 883 2.85 -9.22 -1.14
N ILE A 884 3.34 -10.46 -1.07
CA ILE A 884 4.61 -10.87 -1.70
C ILE A 884 4.58 -10.61 -3.22
N SER A 885 3.45 -10.89 -3.88
CA SER A 885 3.29 -10.67 -5.31
C SER A 885 3.29 -9.19 -5.70
N SER A 886 2.76 -8.32 -4.84
CA SER A 886 2.50 -6.91 -5.17
C SER A 886 3.51 -5.95 -4.57
N PHE A 887 4.31 -6.37 -3.58
CA PHE A 887 5.20 -5.50 -2.81
C PHE A 887 6.61 -5.41 -3.43
N PRO A 888 7.22 -4.20 -3.47
CA PRO A 888 6.69 -2.91 -3.02
C PRO A 888 5.61 -2.34 -3.95
N GLY A 889 4.82 -1.40 -3.43
CA GLY A 889 3.75 -0.75 -4.19
C GLY A 889 4.23 -0.15 -5.51
N GLY A 890 3.47 -0.36 -6.59
CA GLY A 890 3.81 0.08 -7.94
C GLY A 890 4.10 1.57 -8.05
N SER A 891 3.31 2.41 -7.38
CA SER A 891 3.49 3.87 -7.35
C SER A 891 4.78 4.34 -6.68
N MET A 892 5.44 3.47 -5.91
CA MET A 892 6.70 3.75 -5.23
C MET A 892 7.90 3.04 -5.86
N THR A 893 7.73 2.39 -7.01
CA THR A 893 8.82 1.69 -7.72
C THR A 893 8.96 2.22 -9.13
N GLY A 894 8.04 1.86 -10.01
CA GLY A 894 8.11 2.13 -11.44
C GLY A 894 7.71 0.92 -12.26
N ALA A 895 7.76 1.05 -13.58
CA ALA A 895 7.37 -0.01 -14.52
C ALA A 895 8.40 -0.12 -15.66
N PRO A 896 8.88 -1.32 -16.03
CA PRO A 896 8.69 -2.59 -15.32
C PRO A 896 9.34 -2.61 -13.93
N LYS A 897 8.65 -3.18 -12.93
CA LYS A 897 8.98 -3.11 -11.50
C LYS A 897 10.39 -3.60 -11.19
N GLU A 898 10.78 -4.77 -11.69
CA GLU A 898 12.11 -5.35 -11.41
C GLU A 898 13.23 -4.44 -11.93
N ARG A 899 13.14 -3.98 -13.18
CA ARG A 899 14.13 -3.10 -13.80
C ARG A 899 14.15 -1.70 -13.18
N ALA A 900 13.00 -1.13 -12.84
CA ALA A 900 12.92 0.15 -12.13
C ALA A 900 13.62 0.09 -10.76
N MET A 901 13.45 -0.99 -10.00
CA MET A 901 14.14 -1.18 -8.73
C MET A 901 15.67 -1.32 -8.90
N GLU A 902 16.15 -1.95 -9.97
CA GLU A 902 17.60 -2.00 -10.28
C GLU A 902 18.17 -0.61 -10.59
N ILE A 903 17.41 0.24 -11.28
CA ILE A 903 17.79 1.64 -11.54
C ILE A 903 17.83 2.43 -10.23
N ILE A 904 16.79 2.28 -9.39
CA ILE A 904 16.71 2.93 -8.07
C ILE A 904 17.92 2.54 -7.20
N GLU A 905 18.27 1.25 -7.12
CA GLU A 905 19.40 0.75 -6.34
C GLU A 905 20.75 1.38 -6.76
N LYS A 906 20.90 1.73 -8.04
CA LYS A 906 22.11 2.40 -8.56
C LYS A 906 22.13 3.90 -8.29
N LEU A 907 20.98 4.53 -8.10
CA LEU A 907 20.83 5.99 -8.00
C LEU A 907 20.59 6.48 -6.57
N GLU A 908 19.98 5.67 -5.71
CA GLU A 908 19.73 6.02 -4.31
C GLU A 908 20.86 5.49 -3.42
N ASP A 909 21.56 6.40 -2.74
CA ASP A 909 22.81 6.07 -2.02
C ASP A 909 22.58 5.38 -0.66
N ARG A 910 21.32 5.25 -0.22
CA ARG A 910 20.92 4.62 1.05
C ARG A 910 19.53 3.96 0.93
N PRO A 911 19.26 2.89 1.70
CA PRO A 911 17.95 2.26 1.82
C PRO A 911 16.82 3.26 2.10
N ARG A 912 15.60 2.93 1.67
CA ARG A 912 14.41 3.75 1.99
C ARG A 912 13.85 3.46 3.39
N GLY A 913 14.24 2.33 3.99
CA GLY A 913 13.75 1.92 5.31
C GLY A 913 12.24 1.70 5.30
N ILE A 914 11.52 2.38 6.20
CA ILE A 914 10.05 2.28 6.24
C ILE A 914 9.35 3.11 5.14
N TYR A 915 9.98 4.19 4.66
CA TYR A 915 9.40 5.00 3.59
C TYR A 915 9.26 4.16 2.32
N SER A 916 8.17 4.35 1.57
CA SER A 916 7.78 3.48 0.44
C SER A 916 7.40 2.04 0.82
N GLY A 917 7.41 1.68 2.12
CA GLY A 917 6.90 0.42 2.63
C GLY A 917 5.36 0.42 2.75
N ALA A 918 4.83 -0.38 3.69
CA ALA A 918 3.40 -0.45 3.97
C ALA A 918 3.09 -0.52 5.47
N ILE A 919 2.10 0.23 5.95
CA ILE A 919 1.58 0.18 7.34
C ILE A 919 0.11 -0.26 7.32
N GLY A 920 -0.30 -1.05 8.31
CA GLY A 920 -1.71 -1.34 8.52
C GLY A 920 -1.96 -2.51 9.46
N PHE A 921 -2.98 -3.32 9.16
CA PHE A 921 -3.39 -4.45 10.01
C PHE A 921 -3.61 -5.76 9.25
N LEU A 922 -3.43 -6.87 9.98
CA LEU A 922 -3.79 -8.24 9.62
C LEU A 922 -4.74 -8.78 10.69
N SER A 923 -6.02 -8.92 10.35
CA SER A 923 -7.05 -9.36 11.29
C SER A 923 -7.01 -10.87 11.51
N VAL A 924 -7.35 -11.30 12.72
CA VAL A 924 -7.61 -12.72 13.00
C VAL A 924 -8.82 -13.26 12.21
N THR A 925 -9.66 -12.39 11.66
CA THR A 925 -10.80 -12.75 10.80
C THR A 925 -10.40 -13.06 9.36
N GLY A 926 -9.18 -12.73 8.97
CA GLY A 926 -8.65 -12.88 7.60
C GLY A 926 -8.81 -11.64 6.73
N GLU A 927 -9.47 -10.59 7.23
CA GLU A 927 -9.44 -9.26 6.63
C GLU A 927 -8.10 -8.57 6.89
N ALA A 928 -7.69 -7.69 5.98
CA ALA A 928 -6.44 -6.96 6.11
C ALA A 928 -6.51 -5.65 5.34
N SER A 929 -5.74 -4.65 5.77
CA SER A 929 -5.61 -3.39 5.05
C SER A 929 -4.22 -2.82 5.28
N LEU A 930 -3.54 -2.49 4.19
CA LEU A 930 -2.21 -1.91 4.17
C LEU A 930 -2.21 -0.64 3.30
N ASN A 931 -1.58 0.42 3.80
CA ASN A 931 -1.34 1.66 3.07
C ASN A 931 0.04 1.66 2.40
N ILE A 932 0.32 2.67 1.60
CA ILE A 932 1.70 3.00 1.20
C ILE A 932 2.28 3.99 2.21
N VAL A 933 3.52 3.79 2.67
CA VAL A 933 4.17 4.71 3.61
C VAL A 933 4.71 5.93 2.88
N ILE A 934 3.87 6.96 2.80
CA ILE A 934 4.18 8.31 2.33
C ILE A 934 3.67 9.34 3.33
N ARG A 935 4.13 10.59 3.23
CA ARG A 935 3.78 11.68 4.16
C ARG A 935 3.94 11.25 5.63
N THR A 936 5.12 10.74 5.96
CA THR A 936 5.41 10.09 7.24
C THR A 936 6.65 10.69 7.88
N VAL A 937 6.60 10.94 9.18
CA VAL A 937 7.78 11.20 10.01
C VAL A 937 8.13 9.97 10.81
N VAL A 938 9.40 9.61 10.80
CA VAL A 938 9.96 8.59 11.68
C VAL A 938 10.78 9.28 12.75
N PHE A 939 10.43 9.07 14.01
CA PHE A 939 11.19 9.52 15.17
C PHE A 939 12.01 8.36 15.68
N THR A 940 13.31 8.57 15.87
CA THR A 940 14.21 7.54 16.37
C THR A 940 15.05 8.07 17.51
N ALA A 941 15.14 7.29 18.59
CA ALA A 941 15.94 7.62 19.75
C ALA A 941 17.45 7.78 19.39
N PRO A 942 18.15 8.72 20.05
CA PRO A 942 17.61 9.63 21.05
C PRO A 942 16.75 10.75 20.44
N ASN A 943 17.13 11.32 19.29
CA ASN A 943 16.64 12.62 18.83
C ASN A 943 16.49 12.76 17.30
N LYS A 944 16.58 11.66 16.54
CA LYS A 944 16.60 11.73 15.08
C LYS A 944 15.19 11.76 14.51
N ILE A 945 15.04 12.47 13.41
CA ILE A 945 13.84 12.45 12.58
C ILE A 945 14.22 12.16 11.13
N SER A 946 13.36 11.44 10.42
CA SER A 946 13.46 11.35 8.96
C SER A 946 12.10 11.48 8.27
N VAL A 947 12.11 12.09 7.08
CA VAL A 947 10.93 12.29 6.23
C VAL A 947 11.32 11.99 4.79
N GLY A 948 10.77 10.91 4.22
CA GLY A 948 10.95 10.59 2.81
C GLY A 948 10.04 11.43 1.90
N ALA A 949 10.54 11.74 0.71
CA ALA A 949 9.79 12.42 -0.35
C ALA A 949 10.29 11.99 -1.74
N GLY A 950 9.44 12.06 -2.75
CA GLY A 950 9.81 11.67 -4.11
C GLY A 950 8.64 11.70 -5.09
N GLY A 951 8.92 11.28 -6.32
CA GLY A 951 7.98 11.35 -7.44
C GLY A 951 8.30 10.36 -8.53
N ALA A 952 7.32 10.12 -9.38
CA ALA A 952 7.51 9.31 -10.58
C ALA A 952 8.15 10.15 -11.67
N ILE A 953 9.19 9.59 -12.29
CA ILE A 953 9.86 10.17 -13.43
C ILE A 953 9.40 9.40 -14.67
N VAL A 954 8.81 10.13 -15.60
CA VAL A 954 8.33 9.62 -16.89
C VAL A 954 8.98 10.40 -18.02
N ALA A 955 8.80 9.94 -19.27
CA ALA A 955 9.33 10.63 -20.45
C ALA A 955 8.86 12.10 -20.61
N LEU A 956 7.80 12.50 -19.90
CA LEU A 956 7.26 13.87 -19.87
C LEU A 956 7.81 14.74 -18.73
N SER A 957 8.60 14.18 -17.82
CA SER A 957 9.05 14.88 -16.62
C SER A 957 10.06 15.99 -16.92
N ASP A 958 9.83 17.18 -16.35
CA ASP A 958 10.82 18.26 -16.30
C ASP A 958 11.58 18.22 -14.96
N PRO A 959 12.92 18.15 -14.96
CA PRO A 959 13.69 18.03 -13.71
C PRO A 959 13.48 19.15 -12.68
N ASN A 960 13.09 20.37 -13.10
CA ASN A 960 12.79 21.46 -12.17
C ASN A 960 11.41 21.26 -11.53
N GLU A 961 10.40 20.93 -12.34
CA GLU A 961 9.05 20.65 -11.86
C GLU A 961 9.04 19.46 -10.88
N GLU A 962 9.78 18.39 -11.16
CA GLU A 962 9.87 17.23 -10.27
C GLU A 962 10.55 17.55 -8.93
N TRP A 963 11.57 18.43 -8.95
CA TRP A 963 12.20 18.91 -7.72
C TRP A 963 11.22 19.73 -6.88
N GLU A 964 10.46 20.62 -7.51
CA GLU A 964 9.44 21.44 -6.84
C GLU A 964 8.30 20.57 -6.28
N GLU A 965 7.87 19.55 -7.02
CA GLU A 965 6.86 18.58 -6.58
C GLU A 965 7.36 17.76 -5.37
N MET A 966 8.61 17.30 -5.39
CA MET A 966 9.23 16.61 -4.26
C MET A 966 9.20 17.47 -2.99
N LEU A 967 9.61 18.74 -3.10
CA LEU A 967 9.57 19.69 -1.97
C LEU A 967 8.13 19.93 -1.49
N LEU A 968 7.17 20.06 -2.40
CA LEU A 968 5.75 20.22 -2.04
C LEU A 968 5.23 19.02 -1.25
N LYS A 969 5.58 17.80 -1.66
CA LYS A 969 5.21 16.56 -0.96
C LYS A 969 5.83 16.50 0.44
N ALA A 970 7.12 16.83 0.58
CA ALA A 970 7.80 16.90 1.88
C ALA A 970 7.11 17.94 2.81
N ASN A 971 6.73 19.09 2.25
CA ASN A 971 6.11 20.19 2.99
C ASN A 971 4.78 19.85 3.66
N SER A 972 4.06 18.87 3.14
CA SER A 972 2.80 18.40 3.74
C SER A 972 2.96 17.92 5.19
N VAL A 973 4.18 17.52 5.57
CA VAL A 973 4.50 17.03 6.91
C VAL A 973 5.44 17.98 7.65
N VAL A 974 6.43 18.54 6.95
CA VAL A 974 7.44 19.44 7.54
C VAL A 974 6.78 20.70 8.14
N ARG A 975 5.72 21.23 7.53
CA ARG A 975 4.99 22.39 8.09
C ARG A 975 4.43 22.13 9.49
N THR A 976 3.87 20.94 9.71
CA THR A 976 3.38 20.51 11.03
C THR A 976 4.52 20.44 12.03
N LEU A 977 5.68 19.93 11.59
CA LEU A 977 6.86 19.78 12.44
C LEU A 977 7.39 21.14 12.88
N THR A 978 7.54 22.08 11.93
CA THR A 978 7.93 23.47 12.18
C THR A 978 6.95 24.17 13.12
N ALA A 979 5.65 23.97 12.94
CA ALA A 979 4.63 24.53 13.82
C ALA A 979 4.75 23.99 15.27
N CYS A 980 4.93 22.68 15.45
CA CYS A 980 5.13 22.09 16.77
C CYS A 980 6.40 22.63 17.45
N VAL A 981 7.51 22.80 16.71
CA VAL A 981 8.73 23.42 17.23
C VAL A 981 8.48 24.87 17.67
N ARG A 982 7.80 25.69 16.85
CA ARG A 982 7.47 27.08 17.18
C ARG A 982 6.54 27.17 18.41
N GLU A 983 5.56 26.29 18.55
CA GLU A 983 4.67 26.23 19.70
C GLU A 983 5.42 25.84 20.99
N ALA A 984 6.42 24.96 20.89
CA ALA A 984 7.24 24.53 22.01
C ALA A 984 8.19 25.65 22.49
N THR A 985 8.68 26.51 21.60
CA THR A 985 9.59 27.62 21.95
C THR A 985 8.87 28.87 22.42
N THR A 986 7.57 29.02 22.14
CA THR A 986 6.78 30.23 22.47
C THR A 986 5.96 30.10 23.76
N LYS A 987 5.89 28.92 24.38
CA LYS A 987 5.28 28.71 25.69
C LYS A 987 6.37 28.65 26.78
N PRO A 988 6.47 29.64 27.68
CA PRO A 988 7.21 29.50 28.93
C PRO A 988 6.49 28.57 29.91
#